data_AF-A0A9C9L6G2-F1
#
_entry.id   AF-A0A9C9L6G2-F1
#
_cell.length_a   1.000
_cell.length_b   1.000
_cell.length_c   1.000
_cell.angle_alpha   90.00
_cell.angle_beta   90.00
_cell.angle_gamma   90.00
#
_symmetry.space_group_name_H-M   'P 1'
#
loop_
_entity.id
_entity.type
_entity.pdbx_description
1 polymer ?
#
loop_
_entity_poly.entity_id
_entity_poly.type
_entity_poly.pdbx_seq_one_letter_code
_entity_poly.pdbx_strand_id
1 'polypeptide(L)'
;SSGQPTCVPEDAARFLDISGDLLRSYREKNRLLTDYHCWVDQRIQDFLNHYLGDLSLDKVPSLPTQSFILDRHGVARELSLPMGEDVFRSDIISSYRVKNGVLHNPASDRRTTEGSFHITEGGLPIPGDKKAVPKIAFARMLVHALKPPKELLTIPFTANLPDPAHMFVSLLLRPVVCPAIPGKEAEKSMEIHFFAPGNLVSNLDFVESIFGNGGNPYLAEFDAALDVDHWTGHTGCVILAPHLVGLPKKALGLPCWDDASERQRAEGMCWKDENEIYNNGQAFKITARDESGVIVTLLADNYFGYCKKEVKTQISYAANLYGLTEEEHAGGALAFPRRNHGEEYGVDSRTHKPGYSFDEIIERYGELMEVKPEGYAIDKAFPQVVYVPQKVRMDLNAQTITWTKEGELQTIRLQPEKTYMQPNGYKIEMKKHPGAPSWRLVGTNPEGTFCHKPSTVSGGGKSEISKSLNDAVIYRSLFVDDLHKDLDQVQAIFDMDYTTRFKPGFEKEDRDPTRQPLSPERSLGSVIKLLTPSSTYTDEFNQWLDSISPRILALVFIIKRFYRPEWGDNWRDHLSVDRVDGAPAHELKLDDRHIVASYLRVGFDRDNKWRTFKLRQDYIATEKIQMEDDITASVVVPSSCIADCAPMHAEDYSVKLTHNCEYRLFQRPDDAIIPGFDKQTERDMSQQDNFFANYEPLDHDKVRELVEDVHTFYQFTQPIQDMLKSAYEEGSSYVVSSAHPRMVDGKPSKNPRYLQTRPDLVNPVRKHVAEMSTRFHRKLPLEQQVCHPVDAVLTGRRNNPPEPGIRPLAVYNPIHYQELPELFMDFLCSLTGKSP
;
A
#
# COMPACT_ATOMS: atom_id res chain seq x y z
N SER A 1 -38.87 7.37 6.65
CA SER A 1 -38.80 7.51 8.12
C SER A 1 -38.36 8.91 8.55
N SER A 2 -37.36 9.54 7.90
CA SER A 2 -36.88 10.91 8.19
C SER A 2 -37.88 12.02 7.87
N GLY A 3 -38.88 11.74 7.04
CA GLY A 3 -39.89 12.72 6.65
C GLY A 3 -39.51 13.61 5.48
N GLN A 4 -38.37 13.33 4.86
CA GLN A 4 -37.98 13.84 3.55
C GLN A 4 -38.83 13.22 2.42
N PRO A 5 -38.86 13.83 1.22
CA PRO A 5 -39.50 13.27 0.04
C PRO A 5 -39.02 11.84 -0.25
N THR A 6 -39.95 10.94 -0.56
CA THR A 6 -39.64 9.54 -0.87
C THR A 6 -39.42 9.37 -2.36
N CYS A 7 -38.34 8.70 -2.74
CA CYS A 7 -38.13 8.24 -4.10
C CYS A 7 -38.57 6.77 -4.18
N VAL A 8 -39.66 6.49 -4.90
CA VAL A 8 -40.26 5.15 -4.96
C VAL A 8 -40.30 4.70 -6.42
N PRO A 9 -39.43 3.78 -6.84
CA PRO A 9 -39.53 3.20 -8.17
C PRO A 9 -40.81 2.34 -8.29
N GLU A 10 -41.33 2.19 -9.51
CA GLU A 10 -42.65 1.58 -9.76
C GLU A 10 -42.75 0.13 -9.25
N ASP A 11 -41.65 -0.61 -9.32
CA ASP A 11 -41.53 -2.00 -8.85
C ASP A 11 -41.60 -2.12 -7.32
N ALA A 12 -41.14 -1.10 -6.59
CA ALA A 12 -41.19 -1.02 -5.13
C ALA A 12 -42.46 -0.34 -4.60
N ALA A 13 -43.25 0.30 -5.48
CA ALA A 13 -44.44 1.08 -5.09
C ALA A 13 -45.44 0.26 -4.29
N ARG A 14 -45.72 -0.97 -4.72
CA ARG A 14 -46.66 -1.87 -4.02
C ARG A 14 -46.18 -2.25 -2.61
N PHE A 15 -44.89 -2.50 -2.44
CA PHE A 15 -44.31 -2.85 -1.13
C PHE A 15 -44.34 -1.65 -0.17
N LEU A 16 -44.00 -0.46 -0.68
CA LEU A 16 -44.00 0.76 0.10
C LEU A 16 -45.41 1.24 0.45
N ASP A 17 -46.40 1.01 -0.41
CA ASP A 17 -47.81 1.25 -0.11
C ASP A 17 -48.29 0.37 1.04
N ILE A 18 -48.00 -0.94 0.98
CA ILE A 18 -48.33 -1.90 2.06
C ILE A 18 -47.62 -1.52 3.39
N SER A 19 -46.38 -1.03 3.31
CA SER A 19 -45.58 -0.66 4.48
C SER A 19 -45.80 0.78 4.95
N GLY A 20 -46.60 1.56 4.22
CA GLY A 20 -46.72 3.02 4.38
C GLY A 20 -47.27 3.43 5.74
N ASP A 21 -48.27 2.71 6.26
CA ASP A 21 -48.86 2.98 7.59
C ASP A 21 -47.86 2.71 8.71
N LEU A 22 -47.05 1.65 8.58
CA LEU A 22 -45.99 1.34 9.54
C LEU A 22 -44.92 2.44 9.54
N LEU A 23 -44.46 2.88 8.35
CA LEU A 23 -43.46 3.94 8.22
C LEU A 23 -43.98 5.31 8.72
N ARG A 24 -45.26 5.63 8.49
CA ARG A 24 -45.91 6.84 9.01
C ARG A 24 -46.03 6.78 10.53
N SER A 25 -46.50 5.66 11.09
CA SER A 25 -46.55 5.44 12.54
C SER A 25 -45.17 5.54 13.19
N TYR A 26 -44.14 4.94 12.58
CA TYR A 26 -42.76 5.05 13.02
C TYR A 26 -42.26 6.51 13.00
N ARG A 27 -42.59 7.27 11.95
CA ARG A 27 -42.27 8.70 11.88
C ARG A 27 -42.92 9.50 13.00
N GLU A 28 -44.20 9.27 13.30
CA GLU A 28 -44.90 9.96 14.40
C GLU A 28 -44.28 9.62 15.76
N LYS A 29 -43.88 8.37 15.99
CA LYS A 29 -43.15 7.97 17.19
C LYS A 29 -41.78 8.62 17.29
N ASN A 30 -41.04 8.71 16.18
CA ASN A 30 -39.74 9.38 16.15
C ASN A 30 -39.81 10.88 16.43
N ARG A 31 -40.96 11.53 16.20
CA ARG A 31 -41.16 12.94 16.60
C ARG A 31 -41.11 13.15 18.11
N LEU A 32 -41.34 12.10 18.92
CA LEU A 32 -41.20 12.16 20.38
C LEU A 32 -39.73 12.07 20.83
N LEU A 33 -38.83 11.67 19.93
CA LEU A 33 -37.42 11.44 20.17
C LEU A 33 -36.53 12.46 19.45
N THR A 34 -37.08 13.63 19.06
CA THR A 34 -36.36 14.64 18.28
C THR A 34 -35.12 15.21 18.96
N ASP A 35 -35.07 15.15 20.29
CA ASP A 35 -33.94 15.62 21.10
C ASP A 35 -33.02 14.47 21.55
N TYR A 36 -33.25 13.24 21.08
CA TYR A 36 -32.45 12.07 21.45
C TYR A 36 -31.25 11.90 20.52
N HIS A 37 -30.04 11.97 21.10
CA HIS A 37 -28.80 11.63 20.45
C HIS A 37 -28.51 10.13 20.56
N CYS A 38 -27.93 9.54 19.51
CA CYS A 38 -27.32 8.22 19.66
C CYS A 38 -26.11 8.30 20.61
N TRP A 39 -25.62 7.17 21.13
CA TRP A 39 -24.64 7.18 22.22
C TRP A 39 -23.32 7.87 21.87
N VAL A 40 -22.82 7.68 20.64
CA VAL A 40 -21.63 8.39 20.14
C VAL A 40 -21.88 9.90 20.08
N ASP A 41 -23.04 10.33 19.60
CA ASP A 41 -23.43 11.75 19.54
C ASP A 41 -23.65 12.36 20.91
N GLN A 42 -24.17 11.59 21.86
CA GLN A 42 -24.35 12.03 23.24
C GLN A 42 -22.99 12.33 23.88
N ARG A 43 -22.00 11.45 23.72
CA ARG A 43 -20.62 11.68 24.20
C ARG A 43 -20.01 12.94 23.58
N ILE A 44 -20.21 13.14 22.27
CA ILE A 44 -19.72 14.34 21.58
C ILE A 44 -20.44 15.59 22.08
N GLN A 45 -21.77 15.53 22.25
CA GLN A 45 -22.57 16.66 22.70
C GLN A 45 -22.27 17.04 24.15
N ASP A 46 -22.02 16.07 25.03
CA ASP A 46 -21.62 16.30 26.42
C ASP A 46 -20.27 17.00 26.50
N PHE A 47 -19.31 16.57 25.67
CA PHE A 47 -18.05 17.29 25.49
C PHE A 47 -18.29 18.73 25.03
N LEU A 48 -19.09 18.96 23.98
CA LEU A 48 -19.36 20.32 23.48
C LEU A 48 -20.05 21.20 24.53
N ASN A 49 -20.98 20.65 25.30
CA ASN A 49 -21.68 21.35 26.38
C ASN A 49 -20.72 21.76 27.50
N HIS A 50 -19.82 20.86 27.91
CA HIS A 50 -18.80 21.16 28.91
C HIS A 50 -17.76 22.14 28.38
N TYR A 51 -17.17 21.82 27.22
CA TYR A 51 -16.09 22.57 26.60
C TYR A 51 -16.50 24.00 26.26
N LEU A 52 -17.76 24.26 25.90
CA LEU A 52 -18.25 25.61 25.57
C LEU A 52 -19.06 26.25 26.71
N GLY A 53 -19.19 25.60 27.86
CA GLY A 53 -20.09 26.01 28.94
C GLY A 53 -19.67 27.28 29.69
N ASP A 54 -18.40 27.67 29.60
CA ASP A 54 -17.86 28.93 30.11
C ASP A 54 -18.15 30.12 29.20
N LEU A 55 -18.54 29.87 27.95
CA LEU A 55 -19.01 30.91 27.04
C LEU A 55 -20.45 31.25 27.41
N SER A 56 -20.75 32.54 27.59
CA SER A 56 -22.12 33.04 27.79
C SER A 56 -22.93 32.97 26.49
N LEU A 57 -23.10 31.78 25.93
CA LEU A 57 -23.90 31.51 24.74
C LEU A 57 -25.36 31.34 25.13
N ASP A 58 -26.29 31.84 24.31
CA ASP A 58 -27.72 31.61 24.51
C ASP A 58 -28.08 30.12 24.50
N LYS A 59 -27.39 29.34 23.64
CA LYS A 59 -27.49 27.89 23.55
C LYS A 59 -26.20 27.32 22.95
N VAL A 60 -25.68 26.25 23.54
CA VAL A 60 -24.58 25.46 22.94
C VAL A 60 -25.09 24.80 21.65
N PRO A 61 -24.33 24.84 20.53
CA PRO A 61 -24.75 24.20 19.29
C PRO A 61 -24.99 22.69 19.49
N SER A 62 -26.11 22.19 18.99
CA SER A 62 -26.49 20.77 19.10
C SER A 62 -26.24 20.05 17.80
N LEU A 63 -25.64 18.86 17.85
CA LEU A 63 -25.48 17.98 16.68
C LEU A 63 -26.84 17.64 16.03
N PRO A 64 -26.86 17.26 14.74
CA PRO A 64 -28.10 16.89 14.06
C PRO A 64 -28.61 15.54 14.58
N THR A 65 -29.77 15.53 15.24
CA THR A 65 -30.46 14.30 15.70
C THR A 65 -31.18 13.54 14.58
N GLN A 66 -31.32 14.16 13.41
CA GLN A 66 -31.91 13.55 12.22
C GLN A 66 -30.96 13.70 11.02
N SER A 67 -30.28 12.60 10.70
CA SER A 67 -29.43 12.45 9.52
C SER A 67 -29.81 11.19 8.75
N PHE A 68 -29.41 11.10 7.49
CA PHE A 68 -29.49 9.86 6.72
C PHE A 68 -28.31 9.00 7.15
N ILE A 69 -28.59 8.00 7.97
CA ILE A 69 -27.56 7.12 8.52
C ILE A 69 -27.14 6.12 7.44
N LEU A 70 -25.85 6.08 7.14
CA LEU A 70 -25.24 5.09 6.28
C LEU A 70 -24.88 3.85 7.11
N ASP A 71 -25.86 2.98 7.33
CA ASP A 71 -25.71 1.77 8.14
C ASP A 71 -25.21 0.55 7.34
N ARG A 72 -25.05 0.70 6.01
CA ARG A 72 -24.64 -0.37 5.10
C ARG A 72 -23.67 0.11 4.03
N HIS A 73 -22.65 -0.70 3.80
CA HIS A 73 -21.65 -0.48 2.76
C HIS A 73 -22.25 -0.33 1.37
N GLY A 74 -21.83 0.72 0.65
CA GLY A 74 -22.20 0.98 -0.75
C GLY A 74 -23.41 1.90 -0.93
N VAL A 75 -24.20 2.14 0.11
CA VAL A 75 -25.33 3.08 0.03
C VAL A 75 -24.84 4.50 -0.26
N ALA A 76 -23.71 4.91 0.36
CA ALA A 76 -23.12 6.23 0.13
C ALA A 76 -22.74 6.45 -1.35
N ARG A 77 -22.23 5.41 -2.01
CA ARG A 77 -21.87 5.46 -3.43
C ARG A 77 -23.09 5.69 -4.31
N GLU A 78 -24.16 4.93 -4.09
CA GLU A 78 -25.41 5.12 -4.85
C GLU A 78 -26.03 6.49 -4.58
N LEU A 79 -25.96 7.00 -3.35
CA LEU A 79 -26.46 8.34 -3.02
C LEU A 79 -25.69 9.48 -3.69
N SER A 80 -24.49 9.22 -4.19
CA SER A 80 -23.56 10.22 -4.75
C SER A 80 -23.88 10.66 -6.18
N LEU A 81 -24.85 10.01 -6.84
CA LEU A 81 -25.30 10.30 -8.20
C LEU A 81 -26.83 10.32 -8.26
N PRO A 82 -27.44 11.05 -9.21
CA PRO A 82 -28.89 11.13 -9.32
C PRO A 82 -29.47 9.80 -9.80
N MET A 83 -30.67 9.48 -9.34
CA MET A 83 -31.33 8.24 -9.72
C MET A 83 -31.49 8.15 -11.25
N GLY A 84 -30.96 7.06 -11.84
CA GLY A 84 -31.08 6.79 -13.27
C GLY A 84 -30.17 7.63 -14.18
N GLU A 85 -29.28 8.45 -13.61
CA GLU A 85 -28.41 9.35 -14.35
C GLU A 85 -26.93 9.09 -14.02
N ASP A 86 -26.06 9.42 -14.97
CA ASP A 86 -24.62 9.18 -14.86
C ASP A 86 -23.84 10.40 -14.37
N VAL A 87 -24.48 11.56 -14.19
CA VAL A 87 -23.78 12.82 -13.89
C VAL A 87 -24.50 13.61 -12.81
N PHE A 88 -23.73 14.09 -11.83
CA PHE A 88 -24.14 15.11 -10.89
C PHE A 88 -23.15 16.28 -10.90
N ARG A 89 -23.66 17.51 -10.83
CA ARG A 89 -22.82 18.72 -10.76
C ARG A 89 -23.39 19.70 -9.75
N SER A 90 -22.49 20.27 -8.96
CA SER A 90 -22.74 21.43 -8.10
C SER A 90 -21.53 22.38 -8.17
N ASP A 91 -21.60 23.51 -7.48
CA ASP A 91 -20.51 24.49 -7.45
C ASP A 91 -19.22 23.94 -6.80
N ILE A 92 -19.33 22.84 -6.04
CA ILE A 92 -18.23 22.29 -5.25
C ILE A 92 -17.79 20.89 -5.67
N ILE A 93 -18.57 20.17 -6.48
CA ILE A 93 -18.22 18.82 -6.94
C ILE A 93 -18.92 18.46 -8.26
N SER A 94 -18.19 17.76 -9.12
CA SER A 94 -18.71 17.08 -10.29
C SER A 94 -18.49 15.58 -10.14
N SER A 95 -19.56 14.79 -10.18
CA SER A 95 -19.53 13.34 -10.01
C SER A 95 -20.03 12.64 -11.27
N TYR A 96 -19.43 11.49 -11.61
CA TYR A 96 -19.73 10.72 -12.81
C TYR A 96 -19.79 9.23 -12.48
N ARG A 97 -20.81 8.54 -12.98
CA ARG A 97 -20.77 7.08 -13.15
C ARG A 97 -19.84 6.79 -14.32
N VAL A 98 -18.85 5.93 -14.12
CA VAL A 98 -17.88 5.55 -15.16
C VAL A 98 -17.85 4.03 -15.29
N LYS A 99 -17.51 3.52 -16.47
CA LYS A 99 -17.46 2.07 -16.75
C LYS A 99 -16.66 1.28 -15.70
N ASN A 100 -15.57 1.88 -15.21
CA ASN A 100 -14.66 1.31 -14.24
C ASN A 100 -14.93 1.72 -12.77
N GLY A 101 -16.07 2.35 -12.46
CA GLY A 101 -16.45 2.72 -11.09
C GLY A 101 -17.17 4.07 -10.96
N VAL A 102 -16.69 4.93 -10.06
CA VAL A 102 -17.21 6.29 -9.84
C VAL A 102 -16.08 7.31 -9.86
N LEU A 103 -16.31 8.47 -10.48
CA LEU A 103 -15.37 9.58 -10.55
C LEU A 103 -15.93 10.79 -9.84
N HIS A 104 -15.14 11.39 -8.96
CA HIS A 104 -15.48 12.62 -8.25
C HIS A 104 -14.40 13.69 -8.40
N ASN A 105 -14.76 14.82 -8.98
CA ASN A 105 -13.90 15.98 -9.18
C ASN A 105 -14.39 17.14 -8.29
N PRO A 106 -13.86 17.30 -7.06
CA PRO A 106 -14.19 18.43 -6.18
C PRO A 106 -13.65 19.76 -6.73
N ALA A 107 -14.14 20.90 -6.25
CA ALA A 107 -13.68 22.23 -6.71
C ALA A 107 -12.17 22.39 -6.55
N SER A 108 -11.65 22.06 -5.36
CA SER A 108 -10.21 21.99 -5.07
C SER A 108 -9.62 20.64 -5.51
N ASP A 109 -8.66 20.64 -6.44
CA ASP A 109 -8.03 19.39 -6.92
C ASP A 109 -6.96 18.83 -5.95
N ARG A 110 -6.58 19.57 -4.92
CA ARG A 110 -5.52 19.19 -3.97
C ARG A 110 -5.69 19.82 -2.60
N ARG A 111 -5.02 19.20 -1.62
CA ARG A 111 -4.93 19.68 -0.24
C ARG A 111 -3.93 20.83 -0.09
N THR A 112 -4.25 21.81 0.75
CA THR A 112 -3.35 22.87 1.21
C THR A 112 -2.93 22.57 2.65
N THR A 113 -1.65 22.80 2.98
CA THR A 113 -1.10 22.58 4.34
C THR A 113 -0.70 23.86 5.03
N GLU A 114 -0.28 24.86 4.26
CA GLU A 114 0.09 26.16 4.79
C GLU A 114 -1.13 26.85 5.42
N GLY A 115 -1.03 27.17 6.71
CA GLY A 115 -2.06 27.88 7.46
C GLY A 115 -3.43 27.19 7.54
N SER A 116 -3.54 25.91 7.22
CA SER A 116 -4.83 25.19 7.12
C SER A 116 -5.22 24.41 8.38
N PHE A 117 -4.35 24.25 9.37
CA PHE A 117 -4.67 23.54 10.62
C PHE A 117 -4.76 24.53 11.79
N HIS A 118 -5.99 24.70 12.29
CA HIS A 118 -6.33 25.55 13.42
C HIS A 118 -6.78 24.71 14.62
N ILE A 119 -6.47 25.18 15.82
CA ILE A 119 -6.82 24.49 17.06
C ILE A 119 -7.51 25.47 18.01
N THR A 120 -8.63 25.05 18.55
CA THR A 120 -9.42 25.85 19.50
C THR A 120 -8.74 25.89 20.87
N GLU A 121 -8.70 27.06 21.48
CA GLU A 121 -8.27 27.27 22.87
C GLU A 121 -9.18 26.56 23.88
N GLY A 122 -8.73 26.39 25.12
CA GLY A 122 -9.55 25.85 26.22
C GLY A 122 -9.48 24.33 26.44
N GLY A 123 -8.62 23.62 25.71
CA GLY A 123 -8.31 22.21 25.94
C GLY A 123 -6.81 21.97 26.08
N LEU A 124 -6.31 20.87 25.51
CA LEU A 124 -4.88 20.55 25.53
C LEU A 124 -4.01 21.66 24.88
N PRO A 125 -2.72 21.81 25.31
CA PRO A 125 -1.82 22.83 24.77
C PRO A 125 -1.78 22.88 23.24
N ILE A 126 -1.77 24.10 22.69
CA ILE A 126 -1.74 24.32 21.24
C ILE A 126 -0.27 24.33 20.76
N PRO A 127 0.14 23.47 19.82
CA PRO A 127 1.48 23.50 19.25
C PRO A 127 1.79 24.84 18.58
N GLY A 128 3.05 25.29 18.67
CA GLY A 128 3.47 26.60 18.18
C GLY A 128 3.37 26.80 16.66
N ASP A 129 3.27 25.71 15.89
CA ASP A 129 3.12 25.76 14.43
C ASP A 129 1.66 25.77 13.96
N LYS A 130 0.68 25.77 14.89
CA LYS A 130 -0.76 25.79 14.61
C LYS A 130 -1.35 27.15 14.97
N LYS A 131 -2.37 27.56 14.21
CA LYS A 131 -3.12 28.78 14.54
C LYS A 131 -4.05 28.54 15.73
N ALA A 132 -3.96 29.36 16.76
CA ALA A 132 -4.81 29.31 17.94
C ALA A 132 -6.13 30.07 17.70
N VAL A 133 -7.26 29.41 17.95
CA VAL A 133 -8.58 29.99 17.70
C VAL A 133 -9.32 30.17 19.03
N PRO A 134 -9.81 31.38 19.34
CA PRO A 134 -10.65 31.59 20.52
C PRO A 134 -11.89 30.70 20.52
N LYS A 135 -12.28 30.19 21.70
CA LYS A 135 -13.45 29.30 21.86
C LYS A 135 -14.72 29.88 21.25
N ILE A 136 -14.94 31.18 21.38
CA ILE A 136 -16.10 31.86 20.82
C ILE A 136 -16.16 31.77 19.28
N ALA A 137 -15.02 31.84 18.61
CA ALA A 137 -14.95 31.71 17.15
C ALA A 137 -15.27 30.28 16.70
N PHE A 138 -14.73 29.27 17.39
CA PHE A 138 -15.11 27.87 17.15
C PHE A 138 -16.60 27.64 17.38
N ALA A 139 -17.17 28.12 18.49
CA ALA A 139 -18.60 27.98 18.78
C ALA A 139 -19.47 28.57 17.65
N ARG A 140 -19.13 29.77 17.17
CA ARG A 140 -19.84 30.41 16.06
C ARG A 140 -19.65 29.66 14.74
N MET A 141 -18.45 29.17 14.44
CA MET A 141 -18.23 28.31 13.27
C MET A 141 -19.04 27.02 13.34
N LEU A 142 -19.13 26.39 14.51
CA LEU A 142 -19.95 25.19 14.71
C LEU A 142 -21.43 25.47 14.47
N VAL A 143 -21.97 26.62 14.91
CA VAL A 143 -23.34 27.05 14.55
C VAL A 143 -23.52 27.12 13.04
N HIS A 144 -22.58 27.73 12.32
CA HIS A 144 -22.64 27.82 10.87
C HIS A 144 -22.48 26.46 10.18
N ALA A 145 -21.59 25.60 10.67
CA ALA A 145 -21.34 24.27 10.13
C ALA A 145 -22.61 23.39 10.19
N LEU A 146 -23.37 23.51 11.27
CA LEU A 146 -24.63 22.79 11.51
C LEU A 146 -25.85 23.43 10.81
N LYS A 147 -25.67 24.58 10.14
CA LYS A 147 -26.70 25.28 9.35
C LYS A 147 -26.20 25.55 7.92
N PRO A 148 -25.87 24.50 7.15
CA PRO A 148 -25.44 24.66 5.76
C PRO A 148 -26.57 25.24 4.89
N PRO A 149 -26.24 25.89 3.76
CA PRO A 149 -27.23 26.29 2.75
C PRO A 149 -28.06 25.10 2.26
N LYS A 150 -29.30 25.37 1.82
CA LYS A 150 -30.24 24.33 1.40
C LYS A 150 -29.70 23.50 0.23
N GLU A 151 -28.99 24.16 -0.69
CA GLU A 151 -28.37 23.58 -1.88
C GLU A 151 -27.27 22.57 -1.51
N LEU A 152 -26.55 22.83 -0.41
CA LEU A 152 -25.50 21.95 0.11
C LEU A 152 -26.09 20.72 0.82
N LEU A 153 -27.32 20.81 1.32
CA LEU A 153 -28.05 19.69 1.93
C LEU A 153 -28.70 18.74 0.92
N THR A 154 -28.81 19.13 -0.35
CA THR A 154 -29.43 18.31 -1.39
C THR A 154 -28.72 16.97 -1.55
N ILE A 155 -29.42 15.86 -1.40
CA ILE A 155 -28.87 14.52 -1.67
C ILE A 155 -28.85 14.29 -3.19
N PRO A 156 -27.67 14.02 -3.82
CA PRO A 156 -27.54 13.88 -5.27
C PRO A 156 -28.53 12.92 -5.89
N PHE A 157 -28.78 11.77 -5.26
CA PHE A 157 -29.78 10.78 -5.68
C PHE A 157 -31.16 11.34 -6.01
N THR A 158 -31.58 12.34 -5.26
CA THR A 158 -32.91 12.97 -5.38
C THR A 158 -32.88 14.31 -6.12
N ALA A 159 -31.71 14.76 -6.59
CA ALA A 159 -31.51 16.12 -7.09
C ALA A 159 -32.39 16.48 -8.30
N ASN A 160 -32.79 15.49 -9.10
CA ASN A 160 -33.63 15.68 -10.29
C ASN A 160 -35.13 15.49 -10.03
N LEU A 161 -35.53 15.21 -8.79
CA LEU A 161 -36.94 15.12 -8.42
C LEU A 161 -37.55 16.53 -8.29
N PRO A 162 -38.88 16.69 -8.48
CA PRO A 162 -39.55 17.97 -8.27
C PRO A 162 -39.37 18.55 -6.86
N ASP A 163 -39.23 17.67 -5.86
CA ASP A 163 -38.92 18.02 -4.47
C ASP A 163 -37.76 17.15 -3.97
N PRO A 164 -36.50 17.62 -4.08
CA PRO A 164 -35.33 16.88 -3.63
C PRO A 164 -35.27 16.74 -2.10
N ALA A 165 -34.61 15.68 -1.61
CA ALA A 165 -34.33 15.53 -0.20
C ALA A 165 -33.18 16.43 0.24
N HIS A 166 -33.37 17.13 1.36
CA HIS A 166 -32.37 18.06 1.94
C HIS A 166 -32.09 17.67 3.38
N MET A 167 -30.95 17.02 3.64
CA MET A 167 -30.55 16.63 4.99
C MET A 167 -29.06 16.34 5.10
N PHE A 168 -28.57 16.25 6.35
CA PHE A 168 -27.26 15.65 6.62
C PHE A 168 -27.30 14.15 6.36
N VAL A 169 -26.15 13.62 5.96
CA VAL A 169 -25.82 12.20 5.88
C VAL A 169 -24.74 11.93 6.92
N SER A 170 -24.77 10.76 7.55
CA SER A 170 -23.85 10.40 8.62
C SER A 170 -23.31 8.99 8.51
N LEU A 171 -22.11 8.76 9.05
CA LEU A 171 -21.41 7.47 9.02
C LEU A 171 -20.62 7.26 10.31
N LEU A 172 -20.83 6.10 10.94
CA LEU A 172 -20.00 5.63 12.04
C LEU A 172 -18.79 4.87 11.51
N LEU A 173 -17.60 5.16 12.03
CA LEU A 173 -16.35 4.44 11.75
C LEU A 173 -15.77 3.86 13.04
N ARG A 174 -15.06 2.72 12.94
CA ARG A 174 -14.32 2.07 14.05
C ARG A 174 -12.85 1.85 13.70
N PRO A 175 -12.06 2.91 13.43
CA PRO A 175 -10.67 2.73 13.01
C PRO A 175 -9.79 2.19 14.16
N VAL A 176 -8.89 1.28 13.81
CA VAL A 176 -7.93 0.66 14.74
C VAL A 176 -6.94 1.71 15.26
N VAL A 177 -6.70 1.68 16.57
CA VAL A 177 -5.77 2.55 17.30
C VAL A 177 -4.67 1.74 17.97
N CYS A 178 -4.98 0.55 18.50
CA CYS A 178 -3.99 -0.38 19.06
C CYS A 178 -4.13 -1.74 18.37
N PRO A 179 -3.08 -2.24 17.70
CA PRO A 179 -3.08 -3.61 17.18
C PRO A 179 -3.29 -4.64 18.29
N ALA A 180 -3.82 -5.81 17.94
CA ALA A 180 -3.88 -6.93 18.88
C ALA A 180 -2.49 -7.34 19.38
N ILE A 181 -2.41 -7.67 20.68
CA ILE A 181 -1.22 -8.26 21.29
C ILE A 181 -1.53 -9.76 21.52
N PRO A 182 -0.90 -10.67 20.74
CA PRO A 182 -1.20 -12.10 20.78
C PRO A 182 -1.24 -12.67 22.20
N GLY A 183 -2.36 -13.30 22.56
CA GLY A 183 -2.56 -13.93 23.87
C GLY A 183 -2.63 -12.98 25.08
N LYS A 184 -2.66 -11.65 24.86
CA LYS A 184 -2.69 -10.64 25.93
C LYS A 184 -3.85 -9.68 25.81
N GLU A 185 -4.03 -9.06 24.65
CA GLU A 185 -4.99 -7.99 24.46
C GLU A 185 -5.56 -8.02 23.04
N ALA A 186 -6.88 -7.82 22.94
CA ALA A 186 -7.55 -7.72 21.65
C ALA A 186 -7.18 -6.43 20.92
N GLU A 187 -7.43 -6.38 19.62
CA GLU A 187 -7.33 -5.14 18.86
C GLU A 187 -8.33 -4.10 19.39
N LYS A 188 -7.88 -2.85 19.52
CA LYS A 188 -8.73 -1.75 19.99
C LYS A 188 -8.88 -0.67 18.94
N SER A 189 -10.10 -0.18 18.81
CA SER A 189 -10.50 0.92 17.93
C SER A 189 -10.93 2.14 18.72
N MET A 190 -10.94 3.30 18.09
CA MET A 190 -11.81 4.41 18.53
C MET A 190 -13.12 4.36 17.76
N GLU A 191 -14.09 5.22 18.11
CA GLU A 191 -15.26 5.47 17.28
C GLU A 191 -15.20 6.89 16.71
N ILE A 192 -15.60 7.07 15.45
CA ILE A 192 -15.71 8.40 14.82
C ILE A 192 -17.07 8.53 14.16
N HIS A 193 -17.82 9.58 14.48
CA HIS A 193 -19.05 9.92 13.76
C HIS A 193 -18.79 11.05 12.76
N PHE A 194 -18.92 10.73 11.48
CA PHE A 194 -18.80 11.67 10.37
C PHE A 194 -20.16 12.25 9.99
N PHE A 195 -20.23 13.57 9.83
CA PHE A 195 -21.39 14.29 9.32
C PHE A 195 -21.03 15.06 8.05
N ALA A 196 -21.85 14.90 7.03
CA ALA A 196 -21.73 15.60 5.76
C ALA A 196 -23.10 16.13 5.32
N PRO A 197 -23.20 17.36 4.81
CA PRO A 197 -24.37 17.76 4.02
C PRO A 197 -24.58 16.79 2.85
N GLY A 198 -25.84 16.57 2.44
CA GLY A 198 -26.20 15.58 1.40
C GLY A 198 -25.38 15.64 0.12
N ASN A 199 -25.02 16.84 -0.34
CA ASN A 199 -24.26 17.07 -1.58
C ASN A 199 -22.82 16.50 -1.49
N LEU A 200 -22.35 16.21 -0.28
CA LEU A 200 -21.02 15.70 0.04
C LEU A 200 -21.02 14.22 0.47
N VAL A 201 -22.07 13.47 0.15
CA VAL A 201 -22.15 12.03 0.49
C VAL A 201 -21.03 11.19 -0.13
N SER A 202 -20.43 11.63 -1.24
CA SER A 202 -19.25 10.98 -1.84
C SER A 202 -18.02 11.01 -0.92
N ASN A 203 -17.92 12.00 -0.02
CA ASN A 203 -16.88 12.01 1.01
C ASN A 203 -17.08 10.90 2.04
N LEU A 204 -18.33 10.49 2.29
CA LEU A 204 -18.65 9.37 3.18
C LEU A 204 -18.41 8.03 2.49
N ASP A 205 -18.75 7.87 1.20
CA ASP A 205 -18.33 6.71 0.37
C ASP A 205 -16.80 6.55 0.42
N PHE A 206 -16.08 7.68 0.28
CA PHE A 206 -14.62 7.68 0.33
C PHE A 206 -14.06 7.15 1.66
N VAL A 207 -14.50 7.66 2.82
CA VAL A 207 -13.98 7.19 4.11
C VAL A 207 -14.49 5.81 4.48
N GLU A 208 -15.73 5.45 4.12
CA GLU A 208 -16.28 4.10 4.25
C GLU A 208 -15.44 3.08 3.49
N SER A 209 -15.08 3.40 2.25
CA SER A 209 -14.25 2.55 1.38
C SER A 209 -12.84 2.32 1.94
N ILE A 210 -12.33 3.22 2.81
CA ILE A 210 -11.01 3.09 3.43
C ILE A 210 -11.08 2.41 4.79
N PHE A 211 -12.03 2.79 5.66
CA PHE A 211 -12.03 2.43 7.07
C PHE A 211 -13.18 1.48 7.47
N GLY A 212 -14.03 1.10 6.52
CA GLY A 212 -15.21 0.26 6.75
C GLY A 212 -16.43 1.05 7.25
N ASN A 213 -17.54 0.32 7.44
CA ASN A 213 -18.80 0.86 7.96
C ASN A 213 -19.01 0.35 9.39
N GLY A 214 -19.20 1.25 10.35
CA GLY A 214 -19.40 0.95 11.76
C GLY A 214 -20.82 0.57 12.16
N GLY A 215 -21.76 0.50 11.21
CA GLY A 215 -23.16 0.13 11.44
C GLY A 215 -24.05 1.31 11.84
N ASN A 216 -25.21 0.98 12.40
CA ASN A 216 -26.21 1.95 12.82
C ASN A 216 -25.96 2.42 14.27
N PRO A 217 -25.52 3.66 14.53
CA PRO A 217 -25.14 4.11 15.86
C PRO A 217 -26.29 4.15 16.89
N TYR A 218 -27.55 4.00 16.45
CA TYR A 218 -28.71 3.92 17.36
C TYR A 218 -28.93 2.52 17.95
N LEU A 219 -28.28 1.48 17.42
CA LEU A 219 -28.41 0.13 17.96
C LEU A 219 -27.32 -0.11 19.00
N ALA A 220 -27.69 -0.76 20.11
CA ALA A 220 -26.78 -1.03 21.22
C ALA A 220 -25.56 -1.88 20.80
N GLU A 221 -25.70 -2.76 19.80
CA GLU A 221 -24.60 -3.56 19.26
C GLU A 221 -23.48 -2.73 18.63
N PHE A 222 -23.75 -1.47 18.26
CA PHE A 222 -22.78 -0.55 17.68
C PHE A 222 -22.33 0.55 18.66
N ASP A 223 -22.77 0.52 19.93
CA ASP A 223 -22.28 1.43 20.96
C ASP A 223 -20.92 0.97 21.50
N ALA A 224 -19.87 1.75 21.23
CA ALA A 224 -18.51 1.43 21.67
C ALA A 224 -18.36 1.26 23.19
N ALA A 225 -19.17 1.98 23.98
CA ALA A 225 -19.09 1.92 25.43
C ALA A 225 -19.55 0.57 26.02
N LEU A 226 -20.28 -0.24 25.25
CA LEU A 226 -20.69 -1.59 25.63
C LEU A 226 -19.62 -2.65 25.29
N ASP A 227 -18.66 -2.32 24.42
CA ASP A 227 -17.56 -3.18 23.99
C ASP A 227 -16.20 -2.61 24.44
N VAL A 228 -15.98 -2.62 25.76
CA VAL A 228 -14.77 -2.08 26.39
C VAL A 228 -13.49 -2.84 26.00
N ASP A 229 -13.63 -4.09 25.56
CA ASP A 229 -12.49 -4.92 25.18
C ASP A 229 -11.90 -4.47 23.84
N HIS A 230 -12.71 -3.92 22.94
CA HIS A 230 -12.28 -3.47 21.60
C HIS A 230 -12.37 -1.96 21.38
N TRP A 231 -12.69 -1.18 22.43
CA TRP A 231 -12.69 0.28 22.39
C TRP A 231 -11.54 0.86 23.21
N THR A 232 -10.97 1.98 22.73
CA THR A 232 -9.91 2.72 23.44
C THR A 232 -10.45 3.74 24.45
N GLY A 233 -11.78 3.94 24.51
CA GLY A 233 -12.39 4.98 25.34
C GLY A 233 -12.45 6.37 24.69
N HIS A 234 -12.07 6.50 23.42
CA HIS A 234 -12.03 7.77 22.70
C HIS A 234 -13.10 7.89 21.62
N THR A 235 -13.65 9.09 21.48
CA THR A 235 -14.72 9.40 20.54
C THR A 235 -14.34 10.58 19.64
N GLY A 236 -14.55 10.42 18.34
CA GLY A 236 -14.25 11.42 17.33
C GLY A 236 -15.49 11.96 16.62
N CYS A 237 -15.45 13.21 16.20
CA CYS A 237 -16.46 13.82 15.35
C CYS A 237 -15.81 14.59 14.20
N VAL A 238 -16.33 14.42 12.99
CA VAL A 238 -15.91 15.20 11.81
C VAL A 238 -17.13 15.77 11.11
N ILE A 239 -17.12 17.08 10.84
CA ILE A 239 -18.22 17.78 10.15
C ILE A 239 -17.66 18.48 8.90
N LEU A 240 -18.16 18.08 7.72
CA LEU A 240 -17.84 18.77 6.46
C LEU A 240 -18.67 20.04 6.32
N ALA A 241 -18.02 21.18 6.15
CA ALA A 241 -18.64 22.49 6.09
C ALA A 241 -17.85 23.46 5.18
N PRO A 242 -17.75 23.20 3.86
CA PRO A 242 -16.99 24.05 2.95
C PRO A 242 -17.50 25.49 2.88
N HIS A 243 -18.76 25.74 3.24
CA HIS A 243 -19.35 27.08 3.29
C HIS A 243 -18.77 27.99 4.38
N LEU A 244 -17.97 27.46 5.32
CA LEU A 244 -17.31 28.27 6.36
C LEU A 244 -16.24 29.22 5.79
N VAL A 245 -15.70 28.92 4.61
CA VAL A 245 -14.62 29.69 3.98
C VAL A 245 -15.03 31.13 3.68
N GLY A 246 -16.32 31.44 3.55
CA GLY A 246 -16.83 32.79 3.29
C GLY A 246 -17.11 33.65 4.52
N LEU A 247 -16.89 33.16 5.75
CA LEU A 247 -17.33 33.86 6.96
C LEU A 247 -16.40 35.04 7.34
N PRO A 248 -16.94 36.23 7.64
CA PRO A 248 -16.14 37.35 8.14
C PRO A 248 -15.56 37.06 9.53
N LYS A 249 -14.30 37.44 9.76
CA LYS A 249 -13.60 37.32 11.05
C LYS A 249 -14.35 38.02 12.18
N LYS A 250 -14.91 39.21 11.92
CA LYS A 250 -15.71 39.97 12.88
C LYS A 250 -16.97 39.21 13.30
N ALA A 251 -17.68 38.59 12.36
CA ALA A 251 -18.87 37.79 12.65
C ALA A 251 -18.55 36.60 13.56
N LEU A 252 -17.35 36.03 13.41
CA LEU A 252 -16.83 34.95 14.26
C LEU A 252 -16.34 35.44 15.63
N GLY A 253 -16.36 36.74 15.91
CA GLY A 253 -15.99 37.28 17.22
C GLY A 253 -14.48 37.37 17.43
N LEU A 254 -13.70 37.37 16.35
CA LEU A 254 -12.28 37.70 16.43
C LEU A 254 -12.10 39.19 16.77
N PRO A 255 -11.02 39.55 17.50
CA PRO A 255 -10.77 40.94 17.89
C PRO A 255 -10.39 41.82 16.69
N CYS A 256 -10.65 43.12 16.82
CA CYS A 256 -10.04 44.12 15.96
C CYS A 256 -8.51 44.06 16.13
N TRP A 257 -7.76 44.43 15.09
CA TRP A 257 -6.30 44.40 15.08
C TRP A 257 -5.69 45.10 16.30
N ASP A 258 -6.23 46.24 16.72
CA ASP A 258 -5.69 47.03 17.83
C ASP A 258 -5.87 46.35 19.20
N ASP A 259 -6.91 45.52 19.35
CA ASP A 259 -7.21 44.74 20.56
C ASP A 259 -6.59 43.34 20.53
N ALA A 260 -6.00 42.94 19.40
CA ALA A 260 -5.42 41.61 19.22
C ALA A 260 -4.03 41.48 19.86
N SER A 261 -3.76 40.32 20.45
CA SER A 261 -2.41 39.94 20.90
C SER A 261 -1.43 39.82 19.71
N GLU A 262 -0.13 39.86 20.01
CA GLU A 262 0.91 39.66 18.99
C GLU A 262 0.74 38.32 18.24
N ARG A 263 0.39 37.25 18.96
CA ARG A 263 0.12 35.94 18.37
C ARG A 263 -1.08 35.98 17.42
N GLN A 264 -2.19 36.58 17.86
CA GLN A 264 -3.38 36.70 17.00
C GLN A 264 -3.09 37.49 15.73
N ARG A 265 -2.31 38.57 15.83
CA ARG A 265 -1.86 39.35 14.65
C ARG A 265 -1.00 38.51 13.71
N ALA A 266 -0.03 37.78 14.25
CA ALA A 266 0.88 36.94 13.46
C ALA A 266 0.15 35.80 12.74
N GLU A 267 -0.85 35.21 13.39
CA GLU A 267 -1.61 34.07 12.85
C GLU A 267 -2.83 34.49 12.01
N GLY A 268 -3.13 35.80 11.95
CA GLY A 268 -4.29 36.34 11.23
C GLY A 268 -5.63 36.12 11.94
N MET A 269 -5.61 35.89 13.26
CA MET A 269 -6.77 35.69 14.14
C MET A 269 -7.32 37.02 14.67
N CYS A 270 -7.35 38.03 13.81
CA CYS A 270 -7.90 39.36 14.04
C CYS A 270 -8.22 40.02 12.69
N TRP A 271 -8.93 41.14 12.71
CA TRP A 271 -9.34 41.87 11.50
C TRP A 271 -8.98 43.36 11.58
N LYS A 272 -8.60 43.96 10.45
CA LYS A 272 -8.46 45.42 10.27
C LYS A 272 -9.69 46.01 9.58
N ASP A 273 -10.21 45.30 8.58
CA ASP A 273 -11.48 45.60 7.93
C ASP A 273 -12.58 44.62 8.40
N GLU A 274 -13.78 45.14 8.66
CA GLU A 274 -14.91 44.34 9.17
C GLU A 274 -15.33 43.20 8.23
N ASN A 275 -15.04 43.35 6.93
CA ASN A 275 -15.36 42.37 5.89
C ASN A 275 -14.23 41.37 5.64
N GLU A 276 -13.12 41.42 6.39
CA GLU A 276 -12.05 40.44 6.25
C GLU A 276 -12.58 39.02 6.48
N ILE A 277 -12.38 38.17 5.47
CA ILE A 277 -12.81 36.78 5.49
C ILE A 277 -11.84 35.95 6.33
N TYR A 278 -12.38 35.01 7.10
CA TYR A 278 -11.59 34.09 7.90
C TYR A 278 -10.63 33.27 7.01
N ASN A 279 -9.39 33.12 7.49
CA ASN A 279 -8.31 32.44 6.77
C ASN A 279 -8.14 32.88 5.30
N ASN A 280 -8.46 34.14 4.98
CA ASN A 280 -8.37 34.72 3.64
C ASN A 280 -9.16 33.95 2.57
N GLY A 281 -10.27 33.33 2.96
CA GLY A 281 -11.07 32.51 2.04
C GLY A 281 -10.35 31.25 1.56
N GLN A 282 -9.35 30.76 2.31
CA GLN A 282 -8.66 29.51 2.03
C GLN A 282 -9.22 28.37 2.90
N ALA A 283 -9.18 27.14 2.36
CA ALA A 283 -9.52 25.92 3.07
C ALA A 283 -8.79 25.79 4.42
N PHE A 284 -9.50 25.31 5.42
CA PHE A 284 -8.94 25.02 6.75
C PHE A 284 -9.67 23.86 7.42
N LYS A 285 -9.04 23.37 8.48
CA LYS A 285 -9.68 22.55 9.51
C LYS A 285 -9.50 23.22 10.86
N ILE A 286 -10.51 23.11 11.71
CA ILE A 286 -10.47 23.60 13.09
C ILE A 286 -10.89 22.49 14.04
N THR A 287 -10.05 22.24 15.05
CA THR A 287 -10.22 21.12 15.97
C THR A 287 -10.36 21.61 17.42
N ALA A 288 -11.37 21.11 18.14
CA ALA A 288 -11.50 21.18 19.59
C ALA A 288 -11.27 19.80 20.20
N ARG A 289 -10.49 19.73 21.28
CA ARG A 289 -10.10 18.49 21.98
C ARG A 289 -9.47 18.81 23.33
N ASP A 290 -9.65 17.93 24.30
CA ASP A 290 -9.01 17.99 25.62
C ASP A 290 -8.65 16.58 26.13
N GLU A 291 -8.35 16.44 27.41
CA GLU A 291 -8.04 15.16 28.07
C GLU A 291 -9.24 14.24 28.32
N SER A 292 -10.48 14.67 28.03
CA SER A 292 -11.68 13.83 28.20
C SER A 292 -11.79 12.68 27.20
N GLY A 293 -10.94 12.69 26.16
CA GLY A 293 -10.92 11.66 25.11
C GLY A 293 -11.86 11.93 23.94
N VAL A 294 -12.44 13.13 23.84
CA VAL A 294 -13.28 13.55 22.71
C VAL A 294 -12.58 14.58 21.82
N ILE A 295 -12.62 14.35 20.51
CA ILE A 295 -12.06 15.25 19.49
C ILE A 295 -13.12 15.61 18.43
N VAL A 296 -13.30 16.90 18.17
CA VAL A 296 -14.28 17.43 17.20
C VAL A 296 -13.57 18.30 16.17
N THR A 297 -13.71 17.98 14.89
CA THR A 297 -13.10 18.75 13.79
C THR A 297 -14.13 19.21 12.77
N LEU A 298 -14.06 20.49 12.39
CA LEU A 298 -14.78 21.05 11.23
C LEU A 298 -13.81 21.13 10.05
N LEU A 299 -14.25 20.66 8.88
CA LEU A 299 -13.48 20.69 7.63
C LEU A 299 -14.12 21.67 6.65
N ALA A 300 -13.44 22.77 6.36
CA ALA A 300 -13.91 23.83 5.47
C ALA A 300 -13.43 23.63 4.02
N ASP A 301 -13.49 22.40 3.52
CA ASP A 301 -13.23 22.00 2.13
C ASP A 301 -13.76 20.57 1.94
N ASN A 302 -14.05 20.16 0.69
CA ASN A 302 -14.58 18.84 0.37
C ASN A 302 -13.58 17.92 -0.37
N TYR A 303 -12.31 18.32 -0.53
CA TYR A 303 -11.31 17.42 -1.09
C TYR A 303 -11.08 16.22 -0.16
N PHE A 304 -11.25 15.02 -0.71
CA PHE A 304 -11.21 13.72 -0.01
C PHE A 304 -9.97 13.52 0.88
N GLY A 305 -8.82 14.07 0.47
CA GLY A 305 -7.59 13.98 1.25
C GLY A 305 -7.67 14.60 2.65
N TYR A 306 -8.52 15.59 2.88
CA TYR A 306 -8.77 16.12 4.23
C TYR A 306 -9.51 15.09 5.10
N CYS A 307 -10.54 14.43 4.58
CA CYS A 307 -11.29 13.40 5.31
C CYS A 307 -10.38 12.26 5.76
N LYS A 308 -9.57 11.71 4.83
CA LYS A 308 -8.59 10.65 5.14
C LYS A 308 -7.64 11.06 6.25
N LYS A 309 -7.05 12.25 6.13
CA LYS A 309 -6.04 12.73 7.08
C LYS A 309 -6.65 13.21 8.40
N GLU A 310 -7.95 13.47 8.44
CA GLU A 310 -8.63 13.75 9.70
C GLU A 310 -8.88 12.48 10.51
N VAL A 311 -9.27 11.36 9.87
CA VAL A 311 -9.28 10.05 10.53
C VAL A 311 -7.90 9.73 11.12
N LYS A 312 -6.82 9.94 10.34
CA LYS A 312 -5.43 9.83 10.83
C LYS A 312 -5.17 10.69 12.08
N THR A 313 -5.61 11.95 12.05
CA THR A 313 -5.40 12.88 13.17
C THR A 313 -6.11 12.39 14.44
N GLN A 314 -7.33 11.86 14.30
CA GLN A 314 -8.11 11.37 15.43
C GLN A 314 -7.57 10.04 15.99
N ILE A 315 -7.08 9.13 15.12
CA ILE A 315 -6.35 7.92 15.55
C ILE A 315 -5.10 8.34 16.35
N SER A 316 -4.33 9.32 15.85
CA SER A 316 -3.14 9.83 16.54
C SER A 316 -3.46 10.43 17.91
N TYR A 317 -4.55 11.20 18.01
CA TYR A 317 -5.05 11.72 19.28
C TYR A 317 -5.40 10.60 20.26
N ALA A 318 -6.17 9.59 19.82
CA ALA A 318 -6.53 8.45 20.65
C ALA A 318 -5.30 7.63 21.08
N ALA A 319 -4.33 7.43 20.19
CA ALA A 319 -3.08 6.74 20.50
C ALA A 319 -2.28 7.48 21.59
N ASN A 320 -2.18 8.81 21.50
CA ASN A 320 -1.47 9.64 22.48
C ASN A 320 -2.10 9.57 23.87
N LEU A 321 -3.42 9.56 23.98
CA LEU A 321 -4.11 9.46 25.27
C LEU A 321 -4.14 8.02 25.81
N TYR A 322 -4.11 7.01 24.94
CA TYR A 322 -4.05 5.60 25.35
C TYR A 322 -2.68 5.21 25.95
N GLY A 323 -1.59 5.76 25.43
CA GLY A 323 -0.25 5.70 26.03
C GLY A 323 0.63 4.47 25.69
N LEU A 324 0.05 3.40 25.13
CA LEU A 324 0.78 2.17 24.74
C LEU A 324 1.09 2.06 23.23
N THR A 325 0.39 2.84 22.42
CA THR A 325 0.33 2.70 20.97
C THR A 325 0.78 3.97 20.26
N GLU A 326 1.21 3.83 19.02
CA GLU A 326 1.63 4.92 18.15
C GLU A 326 0.76 4.94 16.88
N GLU A 327 0.46 6.15 16.40
CA GLU A 327 -0.02 6.35 15.04
C GLU A 327 1.15 6.82 14.18
N GLU A 328 1.35 6.19 13.04
CA GLU A 328 2.52 6.44 12.21
C GLU A 328 2.16 6.73 10.76
N HIS A 329 2.89 7.68 10.18
CA HIS A 329 2.92 7.89 8.73
C HIS A 329 4.03 7.02 8.13
N ALA A 330 3.74 5.73 7.97
CA ALA A 330 4.73 4.72 7.61
C ALA A 330 4.23 3.78 6.52
N GLY A 331 5.15 3.38 5.64
CA GLY A 331 4.95 2.28 4.70
C GLY A 331 5.75 1.06 5.15
N GLY A 332 5.39 -0.14 4.69
CA GLY A 332 6.01 -1.34 5.22
C GLY A 332 5.71 -2.58 4.39
N ALA A 333 6.67 -3.50 4.34
CA ALA A 333 6.52 -4.75 3.62
C ALA A 333 7.32 -5.89 4.26
N LEU A 334 6.69 -7.06 4.35
CA LEU A 334 7.34 -8.32 4.65
C LEU A 334 7.97 -8.88 3.38
N ALA A 335 9.30 -8.84 3.32
CA ALA A 335 10.08 -9.18 2.13
C ALA A 335 10.72 -10.57 2.24
N PHE A 336 10.33 -11.50 1.36
CA PHE A 336 10.88 -12.85 1.28
C PHE A 336 11.95 -12.93 0.19
N PRO A 337 13.20 -13.30 0.55
CA PRO A 337 14.26 -13.52 -0.42
C PRO A 337 13.90 -14.60 -1.46
N ARG A 338 14.24 -14.34 -2.72
CA ARG A 338 13.99 -15.25 -3.84
C ARG A 338 15.26 -15.57 -4.60
N ARG A 339 15.27 -16.74 -5.25
CA ARG A 339 16.40 -17.24 -6.03
C ARG A 339 15.92 -17.86 -7.33
N ASN A 340 16.72 -17.68 -8.38
CA ASN A 340 16.56 -18.40 -9.64
C ASN A 340 17.37 -19.69 -9.59
N HIS A 341 16.70 -20.84 -9.59
CA HIS A 341 17.33 -22.16 -9.63
C HIS A 341 17.64 -22.63 -11.05
N GLY A 342 17.15 -21.94 -12.08
CA GLY A 342 17.36 -22.33 -13.47
C GLY A 342 16.40 -23.45 -13.90
N GLU A 343 16.95 -24.54 -14.42
CA GLU A 343 16.20 -25.65 -15.02
C GLU A 343 16.00 -26.83 -14.06
N GLU A 344 16.78 -26.92 -12.98
CA GLU A 344 16.74 -28.05 -12.05
C GLU A 344 16.86 -27.60 -10.59
N TYR A 345 16.17 -28.30 -9.68
CA TYR A 345 16.26 -28.10 -8.24
C TYR A 345 16.22 -29.43 -7.48
N GLY A 346 17.00 -29.54 -6.39
CA GLY A 346 16.83 -30.61 -5.39
C GLY A 346 17.87 -31.75 -5.39
N VAL A 347 18.86 -31.75 -6.29
CA VAL A 347 19.95 -32.77 -6.32
C VAL A 347 21.00 -32.59 -5.22
N ASP A 348 21.18 -31.38 -4.68
CA ASP A 348 22.18 -31.08 -3.63
C ASP A 348 21.63 -31.22 -2.21
N SER A 349 22.43 -31.73 -1.27
CA SER A 349 22.04 -32.01 0.12
C SER A 349 21.70 -30.76 0.94
N ARG A 350 22.07 -29.56 0.49
CA ARG A 350 21.80 -28.28 1.19
C ARG A 350 20.32 -27.89 1.22
N THR A 351 19.50 -28.47 0.34
CA THR A 351 18.04 -28.27 0.33
C THR A 351 17.34 -29.10 1.42
N HIS A 352 18.02 -30.14 1.92
CA HIS A 352 17.55 -31.00 2.98
C HIS A 352 18.01 -30.45 4.34
N LYS A 353 17.17 -29.60 4.94
CA LYS A 353 17.37 -29.14 6.31
C LYS A 353 16.96 -30.25 7.29
N PRO A 354 17.82 -30.67 8.22
CA PRO A 354 17.46 -31.68 9.21
C PRO A 354 16.30 -31.18 10.09
N GLY A 355 15.51 -32.13 10.60
CA GLY A 355 14.40 -31.83 11.50
C GLY A 355 13.10 -31.40 10.80
N TYR A 356 12.95 -31.63 9.49
CA TYR A 356 11.68 -31.43 8.80
C TYR A 356 11.35 -32.69 7.98
N SER A 357 10.11 -33.16 8.04
CA SER A 357 9.64 -34.30 7.22
C SER A 357 8.22 -34.04 6.71
N PHE A 358 7.84 -34.76 5.66
CA PHE A 358 6.48 -34.66 5.12
C PHE A 358 5.44 -35.26 6.08
N ASP A 359 5.81 -36.35 6.76
CA ASP A 359 4.94 -37.00 7.74
C ASP A 359 4.64 -36.07 8.93
N GLU A 360 5.64 -35.32 9.43
CA GLU A 360 5.44 -34.32 10.49
C GLU A 360 4.46 -33.23 10.06
N ILE A 361 4.50 -32.82 8.80
CA ILE A 361 3.55 -31.84 8.27
C ILE A 361 2.14 -32.39 8.19
N ILE A 362 1.97 -33.63 7.74
CA ILE A 362 0.65 -34.26 7.71
C ILE A 362 0.10 -34.37 9.14
N GLU A 363 0.94 -34.78 10.09
CA GLU A 363 0.56 -34.87 11.51
C GLU A 363 0.08 -33.53 12.07
N ARG A 364 0.81 -32.44 11.80
CA ARG A 364 0.50 -31.11 12.34
C ARG A 364 -0.59 -30.37 11.60
N TYR A 365 -0.70 -30.57 10.29
CA TYR A 365 -1.45 -29.66 9.40
C TYR A 365 -2.36 -30.40 8.40
N GLY A 366 -2.50 -31.73 8.53
CA GLY A 366 -3.27 -32.56 7.60
C GLY A 366 -4.73 -32.15 7.46
N GLU A 367 -5.31 -31.49 8.46
CA GLU A 367 -6.67 -30.94 8.39
C GLU A 367 -6.86 -29.94 7.25
N LEU A 368 -5.82 -29.18 6.90
CA LEU A 368 -5.83 -28.20 5.80
C LEU A 368 -5.53 -28.83 4.43
N MET A 369 -5.24 -30.13 4.40
CA MET A 369 -4.64 -30.79 3.24
C MET A 369 -5.50 -31.93 2.70
N GLU A 370 -5.58 -32.03 1.38
CA GLU A 370 -5.97 -33.24 0.69
C GLU A 370 -4.71 -34.08 0.40
N VAL A 371 -4.43 -35.05 1.27
CA VAL A 371 -3.26 -35.93 1.15
C VAL A 371 -3.48 -36.96 0.04
N LYS A 372 -2.47 -37.13 -0.82
CA LYS A 372 -2.51 -38.01 -1.98
C LYS A 372 -1.67 -39.28 -1.75
N PRO A 373 -2.09 -40.45 -2.27
CA PRO A 373 -1.38 -41.72 -2.08
C PRO A 373 0.10 -41.69 -2.47
N GLU A 374 0.45 -40.90 -3.49
CA GLU A 374 1.80 -40.74 -4.03
C GLU A 374 2.76 -40.03 -3.05
N GLY A 375 2.26 -39.48 -1.94
CA GLY A 375 3.09 -38.83 -0.91
C GLY A 375 3.31 -37.34 -1.13
N TYR A 376 2.28 -36.65 -1.60
CA TYR A 376 2.19 -35.19 -1.62
C TYR A 376 0.78 -34.78 -1.16
N ALA A 377 0.52 -33.49 -0.99
CA ALA A 377 -0.81 -33.02 -0.63
C ALA A 377 -1.17 -31.71 -1.34
N ILE A 378 -2.46 -31.42 -1.41
CA ILE A 378 -3.00 -30.19 -2.00
C ILE A 378 -3.70 -29.40 -0.91
N ASP A 379 -3.49 -28.09 -0.86
CA ASP A 379 -4.20 -27.22 0.07
C ASP A 379 -5.70 -27.17 -0.27
N LYS A 380 -6.56 -27.35 0.75
CA LYS A 380 -8.02 -27.39 0.57
C LYS A 380 -8.61 -26.02 0.22
N ALA A 381 -8.02 -24.92 0.69
CA ALA A 381 -8.50 -23.58 0.42
C ALA A 381 -7.97 -23.04 -0.92
N PHE A 382 -6.72 -23.40 -1.26
CA PHE A 382 -6.03 -22.93 -2.47
C PHE A 382 -5.40 -24.10 -3.24
N PRO A 383 -6.12 -24.75 -4.16
CA PRO A 383 -5.62 -25.92 -4.92
C PRO A 383 -4.35 -25.68 -5.75
N GLN A 384 -3.93 -24.43 -5.92
CA GLN A 384 -2.66 -24.04 -6.51
C GLN A 384 -1.45 -24.23 -5.57
N VAL A 385 -1.68 -24.41 -4.27
CA VAL A 385 -0.63 -24.71 -3.27
C VAL A 385 -0.52 -26.23 -3.12
N VAL A 386 0.66 -26.76 -3.39
CA VAL A 386 0.95 -28.19 -3.37
C VAL A 386 2.08 -28.45 -2.39
N TYR A 387 1.83 -29.26 -1.38
CA TYR A 387 2.80 -29.67 -0.38
C TYR A 387 3.56 -30.90 -0.85
N VAL A 388 4.88 -30.81 -0.91
CA VAL A 388 5.75 -31.88 -1.44
C VAL A 388 6.77 -32.31 -0.39
N PRO A 389 7.32 -33.53 -0.48
CA PRO A 389 8.41 -33.96 0.40
C PRO A 389 9.65 -33.08 0.29
N GLN A 390 10.52 -33.14 1.30
CA GLN A 390 11.75 -32.33 1.29
C GLN A 390 12.76 -32.82 0.26
N LYS A 391 12.91 -34.14 0.15
CA LYS A 391 13.81 -34.80 -0.80
C LYS A 391 13.11 -35.02 -2.13
N VAL A 392 13.01 -33.94 -2.90
CA VAL A 392 12.43 -33.92 -4.25
C VAL A 392 13.47 -33.50 -5.27
N ARG A 393 13.31 -33.94 -6.51
CA ARG A 393 14.00 -33.41 -7.69
C ARG A 393 12.96 -32.78 -8.61
N MET A 394 13.18 -31.53 -8.98
CA MET A 394 12.33 -30.82 -9.94
C MET A 394 13.13 -30.57 -11.21
N ASP A 395 12.61 -31.05 -12.33
CA ASP A 395 13.20 -30.87 -13.66
C ASP A 395 12.23 -30.08 -14.54
N LEU A 396 12.68 -28.90 -14.98
CA LEU A 396 11.89 -27.98 -15.78
C LEU A 396 11.66 -28.48 -17.21
N ASN A 397 12.65 -29.15 -17.80
CA ASN A 397 12.60 -29.61 -19.19
C ASN A 397 11.74 -30.87 -19.30
N ALA A 398 11.90 -31.82 -18.38
CA ALA A 398 11.03 -32.98 -18.26
C ALA A 398 9.63 -32.59 -17.72
N GLN A 399 9.53 -31.44 -17.05
CA GLN A 399 8.37 -30.96 -16.32
C GLN A 399 7.89 -31.97 -15.28
N THR A 400 8.81 -32.47 -14.47
CA THR A 400 8.52 -33.47 -13.44
C THR A 400 8.99 -33.01 -12.07
N ILE A 401 8.29 -33.48 -11.05
CA ILE A 401 8.71 -33.45 -9.65
C ILE A 401 8.75 -34.89 -9.19
N THR A 402 9.92 -35.36 -8.76
CA THR A 402 10.13 -36.77 -8.41
C THR A 402 10.69 -36.90 -6.99
N TRP A 403 10.30 -37.97 -6.30
CA TRP A 403 10.83 -38.35 -4.98
C TRP A 403 10.70 -39.85 -4.79
N THR A 404 11.39 -40.38 -3.79
CA THR A 404 11.26 -41.80 -3.40
C THR A 404 10.34 -41.91 -2.20
N LYS A 405 9.34 -42.80 -2.28
CA LYS A 405 8.47 -43.19 -1.16
C LYS A 405 8.48 -44.71 -1.08
N GLU A 406 8.79 -45.26 0.09
CA GLU A 406 8.81 -46.72 0.34
C GLU A 406 9.67 -47.52 -0.67
N GLY A 407 10.73 -46.90 -1.19
CA GLY A 407 11.61 -47.49 -2.20
C GLY A 407 11.15 -47.33 -3.65
N GLU A 408 9.93 -46.84 -3.89
CA GLU A 408 9.39 -46.57 -5.22
C GLU A 408 9.57 -45.11 -5.63
N LEU A 409 9.87 -44.88 -6.92
CA LEU A 409 9.97 -43.54 -7.50
C LEU A 409 8.57 -43.01 -7.81
N GLN A 410 8.18 -41.95 -7.11
CA GLN A 410 6.94 -41.22 -7.32
C GLN A 410 7.20 -40.02 -8.23
N THR A 411 6.20 -39.65 -9.04
CA THR A 411 6.31 -38.53 -9.99
C THR A 411 4.99 -37.79 -10.11
N ILE A 412 5.04 -36.46 -10.06
CA ILE A 412 3.95 -35.57 -10.47
C ILE A 412 4.44 -34.58 -11.52
N ARG A 413 3.49 -33.92 -12.20
CA ARG A 413 3.79 -32.88 -13.19
C ARG A 413 4.18 -31.57 -12.52
N LEU A 414 5.29 -30.98 -12.96
CA LEU A 414 5.63 -29.58 -12.67
C LEU A 414 4.78 -28.68 -13.58
N GLN A 415 4.03 -27.76 -12.98
CA GLN A 415 3.08 -26.89 -13.69
C GLN A 415 3.33 -25.42 -13.36
N PRO A 416 3.07 -24.50 -14.31
CA PRO A 416 2.98 -23.08 -14.01
C PRO A 416 1.81 -22.80 -13.06
N GLU A 417 1.82 -21.62 -12.43
CA GLU A 417 0.76 -21.15 -11.50
C GLU A 417 0.60 -21.95 -10.19
N LYS A 418 1.25 -23.10 -10.07
CA LYS A 418 1.37 -23.86 -8.83
C LYS A 418 2.53 -23.34 -7.98
N THR A 419 2.34 -23.35 -6.66
CA THR A 419 3.38 -23.14 -5.66
C THR A 419 3.64 -24.45 -4.92
N TYR A 420 4.84 -24.99 -5.07
CA TYR A 420 5.25 -26.23 -4.42
C TYR A 420 5.99 -25.91 -3.12
N MET A 421 5.43 -26.29 -1.98
CA MET A 421 5.97 -25.96 -0.66
C MET A 421 6.58 -27.21 -0.01
N GLN A 422 7.84 -27.09 0.39
CA GLN A 422 8.58 -28.12 1.10
C GLN A 422 8.31 -28.07 2.61
N PRO A 423 8.70 -29.12 3.37
CA PRO A 423 8.34 -29.18 4.79
C PRO A 423 9.01 -28.15 5.71
N ASN A 424 10.11 -27.56 5.25
CA ASN A 424 10.75 -26.44 5.94
C ASN A 424 10.14 -25.08 5.57
N GLY A 425 9.00 -25.08 4.86
CA GLY A 425 8.33 -23.91 4.31
C GLY A 425 8.91 -23.36 3.01
N TYR A 426 10.03 -23.88 2.47
CA TYR A 426 10.62 -23.34 1.25
C TYR A 426 9.69 -23.55 0.04
N LYS A 427 9.51 -22.52 -0.78
CA LYS A 427 8.53 -22.53 -1.88
C LYS A 427 9.24 -22.54 -3.23
N ILE A 428 8.74 -23.31 -4.19
CA ILE A 428 9.24 -23.34 -5.56
C ILE A 428 8.08 -23.10 -6.54
N GLU A 429 8.29 -22.24 -7.53
CA GLU A 429 7.35 -21.95 -8.60
C GLU A 429 8.03 -22.08 -9.97
N MET A 430 7.32 -22.61 -10.97
CA MET A 430 7.72 -22.53 -12.37
C MET A 430 7.23 -21.21 -12.96
N LYS A 431 8.15 -20.31 -13.34
CA LYS A 431 7.81 -18.98 -13.88
C LYS A 431 8.41 -18.73 -15.26
N LYS A 432 7.63 -18.08 -16.13
CA LYS A 432 8.10 -17.61 -17.44
C LYS A 432 9.09 -16.47 -17.24
N HIS A 433 10.14 -16.45 -18.04
CA HIS A 433 11.09 -15.34 -18.07
C HIS A 433 10.41 -14.11 -18.71
N PRO A 434 10.41 -12.93 -18.07
CA PRO A 434 9.67 -11.77 -18.59
C PRO A 434 10.17 -11.25 -19.94
N GLY A 435 11.48 -11.33 -20.18
CA GLY A 435 12.11 -10.87 -21.43
C GLY A 435 12.63 -11.96 -22.36
N ALA A 436 12.27 -13.23 -22.16
CA ALA A 436 12.79 -14.32 -23.00
C ALA A 436 11.76 -15.46 -23.12
N PRO A 437 11.74 -16.22 -24.24
CA PRO A 437 10.86 -17.37 -24.41
C PRO A 437 11.42 -18.59 -23.66
N SER A 438 11.69 -18.46 -22.35
CA SER A 438 12.17 -19.54 -21.48
C SER A 438 11.42 -19.53 -20.15
N TRP A 439 11.52 -20.63 -19.43
CA TRP A 439 10.98 -20.79 -18.09
C TRP A 439 12.13 -20.99 -17.10
N ARG A 440 11.84 -20.78 -15.82
CA ARG A 440 12.79 -20.98 -14.72
C ARG A 440 12.08 -21.44 -13.46
N LEU A 441 12.78 -22.21 -12.64
CA LEU A 441 12.39 -22.52 -11.27
C LEU A 441 12.78 -21.35 -10.35
N VAL A 442 11.81 -20.81 -9.63
CA VAL A 442 12.03 -19.71 -8.66
C VAL A 442 11.76 -20.22 -7.27
N GLY A 443 12.79 -20.22 -6.44
CA GLY A 443 12.68 -20.53 -5.02
C GLY A 443 12.43 -19.29 -4.17
N THR A 444 11.67 -19.44 -3.08
CA THR A 444 11.35 -18.37 -2.13
C THR A 444 11.54 -18.87 -0.71
N ASN A 445 12.30 -18.13 0.09
CA ASN A 445 12.60 -18.47 1.48
C ASN A 445 11.33 -18.52 2.35
N PRO A 446 11.34 -19.32 3.43
CA PRO A 446 10.18 -19.44 4.31
C PRO A 446 9.97 -18.24 5.24
N GLU A 447 11.05 -17.66 5.76
CA GLU A 447 11.02 -16.45 6.58
C GLU A 447 11.25 -15.21 5.73
N GLY A 448 10.51 -14.16 6.04
CA GLY A 448 10.67 -12.82 5.47
C GLY A 448 11.29 -11.87 6.48
N THR A 449 11.74 -10.72 6.00
CA THR A 449 12.17 -9.59 6.83
C THR A 449 11.12 -8.50 6.73
N PHE A 450 10.53 -8.10 7.85
CA PHE A 450 9.58 -7.00 7.88
C PHE A 450 10.32 -5.66 7.93
N CYS A 451 10.36 -5.00 6.78
CA CYS A 451 10.91 -3.66 6.63
C CYS A 451 9.82 -2.60 6.85
N HIS A 452 10.01 -1.76 7.85
CA HIS A 452 9.15 -0.63 8.24
C HIS A 452 9.82 0.69 7.83
N LYS A 453 9.08 1.62 7.22
CA LYS A 453 9.59 2.88 6.66
C LYS A 453 8.77 4.07 7.19
N PRO A 454 9.05 4.56 8.41
CA PRO A 454 8.33 5.66 9.04
C PRO A 454 8.91 7.03 8.62
N SER A 455 8.26 8.09 9.09
CA SER A 455 8.77 9.47 9.12
C SER A 455 9.41 9.95 7.81
N THR A 456 8.83 9.52 6.68
CA THR A 456 9.40 9.76 5.34
C THR A 456 8.64 10.90 4.66
N VAL A 457 9.35 12.00 4.40
CA VAL A 457 8.79 13.18 3.71
C VAL A 457 8.30 12.85 2.29
N SER A 458 7.40 13.68 1.75
CA SER A 458 6.91 13.53 0.36
C SER A 458 8.07 13.50 -0.64
N GLY A 459 8.11 12.44 -1.45
CA GLY A 459 9.19 12.16 -2.40
C GLY A 459 10.41 11.42 -1.82
N GLY A 460 10.42 11.09 -0.52
CA GLY A 460 11.39 10.16 0.09
C GLY A 460 11.04 8.67 -0.15
N GLY A 461 9.96 8.41 -0.88
CA GLY A 461 9.58 7.08 -1.36
C GLY A 461 9.04 6.15 -0.27
N LYS A 462 8.12 6.63 0.58
CA LYS A 462 7.44 5.81 1.62
C LYS A 462 6.89 4.50 1.04
N SER A 463 5.99 4.60 0.06
CA SER A 463 5.31 3.45 -0.55
C SER A 463 6.21 2.62 -1.49
N GLU A 464 7.40 3.11 -1.85
CA GLU A 464 8.37 2.34 -2.65
C GLU A 464 8.84 1.08 -1.92
N ILE A 465 8.77 1.05 -0.59
CA ILE A 465 9.15 -0.12 0.22
C ILE A 465 8.27 -1.35 -0.10
N SER A 466 7.01 -1.16 -0.51
CA SER A 466 6.08 -2.25 -0.88
C SER A 466 5.94 -2.46 -2.38
N LYS A 467 6.26 -1.47 -3.23
CA LYS A 467 6.17 -1.58 -4.71
C LYS A 467 7.03 -2.69 -5.31
N SER A 468 6.55 -3.33 -6.37
CA SER A 468 7.30 -4.39 -7.06
C SER A 468 8.60 -3.86 -7.68
N LEU A 469 9.74 -4.49 -7.38
CA LEU A 469 11.00 -4.19 -8.05
C LEU A 469 11.04 -4.75 -9.48
N ASN A 470 10.20 -5.73 -9.81
CA ASN A 470 10.23 -6.40 -11.12
C ASN A 470 9.96 -5.43 -12.27
N ASP A 471 9.19 -4.38 -12.04
CA ASP A 471 8.84 -3.37 -13.04
C ASP A 471 10.03 -2.45 -13.38
N ALA A 472 11.03 -2.36 -12.48
CA ALA A 472 12.27 -1.65 -12.72
C ALA A 472 13.39 -2.54 -13.34
N VAL A 473 13.19 -3.87 -13.40
CA VAL A 473 14.18 -4.78 -13.97
C VAL A 473 14.18 -4.70 -15.48
N ILE A 474 15.36 -4.40 -16.04
CA ILE A 474 15.60 -4.31 -17.47
C ILE A 474 16.09 -5.67 -17.97
N TYR A 475 15.47 -6.20 -19.02
CA TYR A 475 15.89 -7.45 -19.66
C TYR A 475 16.52 -7.15 -21.03
N ARG A 476 17.81 -7.42 -21.19
CA ARG A 476 18.59 -7.11 -22.41
C ARG A 476 19.66 -8.17 -22.66
N SER A 477 20.26 -8.15 -23.85
CA SER A 477 21.36 -9.04 -24.22
C SER A 477 22.54 -8.97 -23.23
N LEU A 478 23.25 -10.08 -23.06
CA LEU A 478 24.57 -10.08 -22.43
C LEU A 478 25.63 -9.70 -23.47
N PHE A 479 26.53 -8.79 -23.10
CA PHE A 479 27.55 -8.29 -24.02
C PHE A 479 28.92 -8.93 -23.79
N VAL A 480 29.62 -9.23 -24.88
CA VAL A 480 31.03 -9.63 -24.97
C VAL A 480 31.81 -8.61 -25.79
N ASP A 481 33.13 -8.53 -25.60
CA ASP A 481 34.00 -7.65 -26.40
C ASP A 481 34.41 -8.34 -27.69
N ASP A 482 35.18 -9.41 -27.50
CA ASP A 482 35.81 -10.26 -28.47
C ASP A 482 35.58 -11.66 -27.93
N LEU A 483 34.64 -12.38 -28.55
CA LEU A 483 34.16 -13.65 -28.03
C LEU A 483 35.31 -14.62 -27.78
N HIS A 484 36.25 -14.77 -28.71
CA HIS A 484 37.35 -15.71 -28.57
C HIS A 484 38.26 -15.36 -27.40
N LYS A 485 38.67 -14.09 -27.28
CA LYS A 485 39.52 -13.64 -26.16
C LYS A 485 38.82 -13.72 -24.80
N ASP A 486 37.53 -13.41 -24.77
CA ASP A 486 36.74 -13.53 -23.54
C ASP A 486 36.59 -15.01 -23.14
N LEU A 487 36.37 -15.92 -24.11
CA LEU A 487 36.27 -17.36 -23.88
C LEU A 487 37.61 -18.00 -23.48
N ASP A 488 38.75 -17.45 -23.89
CA ASP A 488 40.07 -17.89 -23.43
C ASP A 488 40.30 -17.58 -21.95
N GLN A 489 39.86 -16.40 -21.50
CA GLN A 489 39.88 -16.06 -20.07
C GLN A 489 38.94 -16.94 -19.25
N VAL A 490 37.75 -17.25 -19.79
CA VAL A 490 36.82 -18.18 -19.14
C VAL A 490 37.42 -19.58 -19.01
N GLN A 491 38.08 -20.08 -20.06
CA GLN A 491 38.75 -21.39 -20.03
C GLN A 491 39.82 -21.45 -18.94
N ALA A 492 40.65 -20.40 -18.84
CA ALA A 492 41.66 -20.30 -17.77
C ALA A 492 41.06 -20.37 -16.35
N ILE A 493 39.85 -19.81 -16.16
CA ILE A 493 39.12 -19.92 -14.89
C ILE A 493 38.62 -21.36 -14.66
N PHE A 494 38.12 -22.04 -15.69
CA PHE A 494 37.65 -23.43 -15.56
C PHE A 494 38.76 -24.45 -15.33
N ASP A 495 39.97 -24.15 -15.79
CA ASP A 495 41.13 -25.04 -15.66
C ASP A 495 41.97 -24.77 -14.40
N MET A 496 41.65 -23.72 -13.64
CA MET A 496 42.41 -23.34 -12.44
C MET A 496 42.36 -24.43 -11.36
N ASP A 497 43.47 -24.61 -10.65
CA ASP A 497 43.51 -25.40 -9.43
C ASP A 497 42.99 -24.58 -8.24
N TYR A 498 41.81 -24.96 -7.74
CA TYR A 498 41.15 -24.30 -6.61
C TYR A 498 41.54 -24.89 -5.24
N THR A 499 42.39 -25.92 -5.18
CA THR A 499 42.70 -26.62 -3.92
C THR A 499 43.53 -25.79 -2.93
N THR A 500 44.27 -24.79 -3.43
CA THR A 500 45.19 -23.96 -2.64
C THR A 500 44.58 -22.63 -2.18
N ARG A 501 43.30 -22.37 -2.49
CA ARG A 501 42.69 -21.04 -2.33
C ARG A 501 42.39 -20.63 -0.89
N PHE A 502 42.29 -21.57 0.05
CA PHE A 502 41.90 -21.28 1.42
C PHE A 502 43.11 -20.99 2.30
N LYS A 503 42.94 -20.07 3.25
CA LYS A 503 43.88 -19.92 4.36
C LYS A 503 43.83 -21.17 5.26
N PRO A 504 44.94 -21.53 5.94
CA PRO A 504 44.96 -22.65 6.87
C PRO A 504 43.83 -22.57 7.90
N GLY A 505 43.07 -23.66 8.07
CA GLY A 505 41.94 -23.77 9.00
C GLY A 505 40.55 -23.52 8.38
N PHE A 506 40.46 -23.05 7.13
CA PHE A 506 39.20 -22.81 6.41
C PHE A 506 38.89 -23.88 5.36
N GLU A 507 39.68 -24.94 5.26
CA GLU A 507 39.59 -25.95 4.20
C GLU A 507 38.23 -26.67 4.19
N LYS A 508 37.55 -26.74 5.34
CA LYS A 508 36.24 -27.37 5.49
C LYS A 508 35.08 -26.55 4.90
N GLU A 509 35.32 -25.31 4.47
CA GLU A 509 34.28 -24.48 3.84
C GLU A 509 33.81 -24.99 2.47
N ASP A 510 34.60 -25.87 1.86
CA ASP A 510 34.20 -26.61 0.68
C ASP A 510 34.24 -28.11 0.99
N ARG A 511 33.14 -28.82 0.69
CA ARG A 511 33.06 -30.27 0.94
C ARG A 511 34.09 -31.06 0.15
N ASP A 512 34.48 -30.52 -1.01
CA ASP A 512 35.50 -31.09 -1.89
C ASP A 512 36.04 -29.96 -2.77
N PRO A 513 37.29 -29.52 -2.52
CA PRO A 513 37.91 -28.41 -3.24
C PRO A 513 38.38 -28.78 -4.65
N THR A 514 38.38 -30.07 -5.03
CA THR A 514 38.80 -30.53 -6.37
C THR A 514 37.72 -30.38 -7.44
N ARG A 515 36.47 -30.17 -7.04
CA ARG A 515 35.33 -30.07 -7.96
C ARG A 515 35.47 -28.85 -8.85
N GLN A 516 35.62 -29.04 -10.16
CA GLN A 516 35.73 -27.92 -11.09
C GLN A 516 34.42 -27.11 -11.23
N PRO A 517 34.48 -25.84 -11.65
CA PRO A 517 33.30 -25.00 -11.81
C PRO A 517 32.15 -25.65 -12.58
N LEU A 518 32.42 -26.31 -13.71
CA LEU A 518 31.41 -26.94 -14.56
C LEU A 518 30.83 -28.25 -14.02
N SER A 519 31.43 -28.85 -12.98
CA SER A 519 30.96 -30.11 -12.38
C SER A 519 29.45 -30.07 -12.04
N PRO A 520 28.65 -31.09 -12.40
CA PRO A 520 27.22 -31.14 -12.06
C PRO A 520 26.98 -31.13 -10.55
N GLU A 521 27.97 -31.55 -9.76
CA GLU A 521 27.94 -31.49 -8.30
C GLU A 521 28.18 -30.10 -7.70
N ARG A 522 28.52 -29.11 -8.54
CA ARG A 522 28.77 -27.72 -8.12
C ARG A 522 27.62 -26.85 -8.61
N SER A 523 26.85 -26.28 -7.68
CA SER A 523 25.73 -25.39 -8.03
C SER A 523 26.22 -24.03 -8.52
N LEU A 524 25.42 -23.32 -9.32
CA LEU A 524 25.71 -21.96 -9.78
C LEU A 524 26.06 -21.01 -8.62
N GLY A 525 25.26 -21.02 -7.55
CA GLY A 525 25.52 -20.20 -6.37
C GLY A 525 26.85 -20.52 -5.69
N SER A 526 27.30 -21.77 -5.71
CA SER A 526 28.61 -22.15 -5.19
C SER A 526 29.78 -21.74 -6.09
N VAL A 527 29.57 -21.64 -7.40
CA VAL A 527 30.56 -21.07 -8.34
C VAL A 527 30.64 -19.55 -8.15
N ILE A 528 29.50 -18.88 -7.92
CA ILE A 528 29.51 -17.46 -7.53
C ILE A 528 30.30 -17.26 -6.23
N LYS A 529 30.06 -18.07 -5.19
CA LYS A 529 30.85 -18.02 -3.93
C LYS A 529 32.35 -18.28 -4.20
N LEU A 530 32.68 -19.24 -5.06
CA LEU A 530 34.07 -19.56 -5.42
C LEU A 530 34.79 -18.34 -6.02
N LEU A 531 34.10 -17.61 -6.88
CA LEU A 531 34.65 -16.48 -7.64
C LEU A 531 34.26 -15.12 -7.04
N THR A 532 34.03 -15.06 -5.73
CA THR A 532 33.81 -13.82 -4.99
C THR A 532 34.88 -13.70 -3.91
N PRO A 533 35.63 -12.59 -3.84
CA PRO A 533 36.65 -12.40 -2.80
C PRO A 533 36.12 -12.66 -1.39
N SER A 534 36.94 -13.28 -0.54
CA SER A 534 36.55 -13.69 0.82
C SER A 534 37.73 -13.60 1.77
N SER A 535 37.47 -13.23 3.03
CA SER A 535 38.49 -13.17 4.09
C SER A 535 39.15 -14.53 4.39
N THR A 536 38.45 -15.61 4.03
CA THR A 536 38.84 -17.02 4.22
C THR A 536 39.79 -17.51 3.12
N TYR A 537 39.85 -16.81 1.99
CA TYR A 537 40.75 -17.12 0.90
C TYR A 537 42.14 -16.51 1.13
N THR A 538 43.16 -17.08 0.50
CA THR A 538 44.52 -16.53 0.47
C THR A 538 44.51 -15.16 -0.21
N ASP A 539 45.46 -14.31 0.17
CA ASP A 539 45.51 -12.94 -0.35
C ASP A 539 45.87 -12.96 -1.85
N GLU A 540 46.70 -13.93 -2.27
CA GLU A 540 47.04 -14.17 -3.68
C GLU A 540 45.81 -14.57 -4.50
N PHE A 541 44.94 -15.42 -3.96
CA PHE A 541 43.72 -15.83 -4.67
C PHE A 541 42.71 -14.67 -4.77
N ASN A 542 42.56 -13.88 -3.72
CA ASN A 542 41.71 -12.67 -3.77
C ASN A 542 42.25 -11.65 -4.78
N GLN A 543 43.57 -11.45 -4.83
CA GLN A 543 44.18 -10.55 -5.82
C GLN A 543 43.98 -11.05 -7.25
N TRP A 544 44.06 -12.37 -7.48
CA TRP A 544 43.69 -12.97 -8.77
C TRP A 544 42.21 -12.72 -9.10
N LEU A 545 41.29 -12.95 -8.16
CA LEU A 545 39.86 -12.69 -8.36
C LEU A 545 39.58 -11.22 -8.72
N ASP A 546 40.21 -10.27 -8.03
CA ASP A 546 40.06 -8.83 -8.29
C ASP A 546 40.58 -8.41 -9.67
N SER A 547 41.49 -9.20 -10.27
CA SER A 547 41.99 -8.96 -11.62
C SER A 547 40.99 -9.37 -12.72
N ILE A 548 39.99 -10.18 -12.40
CA ILE A 548 39.01 -10.70 -13.36
C ILE A 548 37.93 -9.64 -13.59
N SER A 549 37.75 -9.24 -14.85
CA SER A 549 36.68 -8.31 -15.22
C SER A 549 35.30 -8.88 -14.86
N PRO A 550 34.38 -8.06 -14.28
CA PRO A 550 33.00 -8.49 -14.02
C PRO A 550 32.25 -9.03 -15.24
N ARG A 551 32.64 -8.60 -16.46
CA ARG A 551 32.10 -9.14 -17.73
C ARG A 551 32.46 -10.62 -17.90
N ILE A 552 33.71 -11.00 -17.62
CA ILE A 552 34.19 -12.38 -17.72
C ILE A 552 33.50 -13.26 -16.68
N LEU A 553 33.39 -12.78 -15.43
CA LEU A 553 32.63 -13.49 -14.40
C LEU A 553 31.17 -13.70 -14.81
N ALA A 554 30.54 -12.71 -15.44
CA ALA A 554 29.19 -12.86 -15.96
C ALA A 554 29.08 -13.98 -17.01
N LEU A 555 30.07 -14.13 -17.89
CA LEU A 555 30.14 -15.23 -18.85
C LEU A 555 30.31 -16.58 -18.17
N VAL A 556 31.26 -16.69 -17.22
CA VAL A 556 31.47 -17.91 -16.41
C VAL A 556 30.15 -18.39 -15.81
N PHE A 557 29.38 -17.49 -15.19
CA PHE A 557 28.11 -17.82 -14.54
C PHE A 557 27.00 -18.20 -15.53
N ILE A 558 26.97 -17.59 -16.72
CA ILE A 558 26.02 -17.95 -17.78
C ILE A 558 26.35 -19.32 -18.35
N ILE A 559 27.62 -19.59 -18.64
CA ILE A 559 28.06 -20.89 -19.16
C ILE A 559 27.75 -21.97 -18.13
N LYS A 560 28.10 -21.75 -16.86
CA LYS A 560 27.75 -22.68 -15.78
C LYS A 560 26.25 -22.97 -15.70
N ARG A 561 25.41 -21.96 -15.92
CA ARG A 561 23.95 -22.13 -15.85
C ARG A 561 23.40 -23.03 -16.95
N PHE A 562 23.92 -22.90 -18.16
CA PHE A 562 23.41 -23.63 -19.33
C PHE A 562 24.18 -24.90 -19.64
N TYR A 563 25.38 -25.07 -19.06
CA TYR A 563 26.24 -26.23 -19.28
C TYR A 563 25.49 -27.53 -19.09
N ARG A 564 25.61 -28.39 -20.09
CA ARG A 564 25.08 -29.75 -20.03
C ARG A 564 26.24 -30.74 -20.04
N PRO A 565 26.19 -31.84 -19.26
CA PRO A 565 27.25 -32.82 -19.23
C PRO A 565 27.62 -33.39 -20.61
N GLU A 566 26.65 -33.45 -21.53
CA GLU A 566 26.84 -33.94 -22.90
C GLU A 566 27.75 -33.03 -23.74
N TRP A 567 27.91 -31.75 -23.36
CA TRP A 567 28.80 -30.82 -24.07
C TRP A 567 30.27 -31.14 -23.84
N GLY A 568 30.62 -31.75 -22.69
CA GLY A 568 32.01 -32.05 -22.32
C GLY A 568 32.90 -30.81 -22.42
N ASP A 569 34.04 -30.94 -23.11
CA ASP A 569 34.99 -29.84 -23.35
C ASP A 569 34.59 -28.95 -24.54
N ASN A 570 33.56 -29.33 -25.31
CA ASN A 570 33.10 -28.62 -26.51
C ASN A 570 32.04 -27.55 -26.20
N TRP A 571 31.91 -27.13 -24.94
CA TRP A 571 30.94 -26.11 -24.51
C TRP A 571 31.08 -24.77 -25.26
N ARG A 572 32.26 -24.49 -25.81
CA ARG A 572 32.56 -23.29 -26.62
C ARG A 572 31.77 -23.24 -27.92
N ASP A 573 31.51 -24.38 -28.54
CA ASP A 573 30.85 -24.47 -29.85
C ASP A 573 29.38 -24.04 -29.79
N HIS A 574 28.81 -24.04 -28.59
CA HIS A 574 27.45 -23.60 -28.33
C HIS A 574 27.32 -22.07 -28.22
N LEU A 575 28.43 -21.33 -28.13
CA LEU A 575 28.43 -19.89 -27.90
C LEU A 575 28.85 -19.15 -29.16
N SER A 576 28.07 -18.15 -29.54
CA SER A 576 28.34 -17.36 -30.75
C SER A 576 27.97 -15.89 -30.57
N VAL A 577 28.37 -15.08 -31.54
CA VAL A 577 27.89 -13.71 -31.76
C VAL A 577 27.53 -13.57 -33.24
N ASP A 578 26.60 -12.68 -33.55
CA ASP A 578 26.30 -12.37 -34.96
C ASP A 578 27.48 -11.73 -35.67
N ARG A 579 27.50 -11.81 -37.00
CA ARG A 579 28.33 -10.93 -37.84
C ARG A 579 27.44 -9.84 -38.43
N VAL A 580 27.64 -8.60 -38.00
CA VAL A 580 26.91 -7.43 -38.48
C VAL A 580 27.86 -6.62 -39.36
N ASP A 581 27.47 -6.40 -40.62
CA ASP A 581 28.27 -5.69 -41.62
C ASP A 581 29.71 -6.21 -41.77
N GLY A 582 29.90 -7.52 -41.56
CA GLY A 582 31.18 -8.21 -41.69
C GLY A 582 32.04 -8.25 -40.41
N ALA A 583 31.67 -7.50 -39.36
CA ALA A 583 32.35 -7.51 -38.06
C ALA A 583 31.60 -8.39 -37.03
N PRO A 584 32.30 -9.07 -36.11
CA PRO A 584 31.65 -9.72 -34.97
C PRO A 584 30.88 -8.70 -34.14
N ALA A 585 29.63 -9.01 -33.83
CA ALA A 585 28.81 -8.26 -32.91
C ALA A 585 29.17 -8.59 -31.46
N HIS A 586 28.50 -7.90 -30.53
CA HIS A 586 28.80 -8.01 -29.10
C HIS A 586 27.74 -8.77 -28.31
N GLU A 587 26.62 -9.16 -28.91
CA GLU A 587 25.55 -9.84 -28.18
C GLU A 587 25.75 -11.35 -28.15
N LEU A 588 25.90 -11.91 -26.95
CA LEU A 588 26.12 -13.34 -26.76
C LEU A 588 24.88 -14.15 -27.15
N LYS A 589 25.12 -15.21 -27.92
CA LYS A 589 24.16 -16.25 -28.23
C LYS A 589 24.57 -17.60 -27.65
N LEU A 590 23.57 -18.42 -27.37
CA LEU A 590 23.71 -19.84 -27.07
C LEU A 590 22.84 -20.61 -28.06
N ASP A 591 23.41 -21.50 -28.88
CA ASP A 591 22.71 -22.24 -29.94
C ASP A 591 21.81 -21.30 -30.79
N ASP A 592 22.40 -20.21 -31.28
CA ASP A 592 21.76 -19.12 -32.06
C ASP A 592 20.67 -18.30 -31.35
N ARG A 593 20.42 -18.57 -30.06
CA ARG A 593 19.47 -17.81 -29.25
C ARG A 593 20.16 -16.71 -28.45
N HIS A 594 19.65 -15.48 -28.54
CA HIS A 594 20.13 -14.36 -27.71
C HIS A 594 19.99 -14.67 -26.22
N ILE A 595 21.09 -14.50 -25.50
CA ILE A 595 21.12 -14.63 -24.05
C ILE A 595 20.64 -13.35 -23.40
N VAL A 596 19.52 -13.45 -22.68
CA VAL A 596 18.92 -12.32 -21.96
C VAL A 596 19.40 -12.31 -20.51
N ALA A 597 20.03 -11.22 -20.12
CA ALA A 597 20.42 -10.92 -18.75
C ALA A 597 19.47 -9.88 -18.12
N SER A 598 19.48 -9.84 -16.79
CA SER A 598 18.70 -8.88 -16.00
C SER A 598 19.61 -7.77 -15.49
N TYR A 599 19.11 -6.53 -15.54
CA TYR A 599 19.83 -5.34 -15.13
C TYR A 599 18.94 -4.42 -14.28
N LEU A 600 19.55 -3.60 -13.44
CA LEU A 600 18.89 -2.47 -12.78
C LEU A 600 19.60 -1.17 -13.10
N ARG A 601 18.82 -0.09 -13.24
CA ARG A 601 19.35 1.26 -13.26
C ARG A 601 19.62 1.72 -11.83
N VAL A 602 20.83 2.22 -11.57
CA VAL A 602 21.22 2.80 -10.28
C VAL A 602 21.70 4.23 -10.50
N GLY A 603 20.73 5.14 -10.57
CA GLY A 603 20.95 6.56 -10.83
C GLY A 603 21.42 6.87 -12.26
N PHE A 604 21.97 8.07 -12.41
CA PHE A 604 22.45 8.63 -13.66
C PHE A 604 23.92 9.07 -13.53
N ASP A 605 24.63 9.16 -14.64
CA ASP A 605 25.94 9.80 -14.68
C ASP A 605 25.82 11.34 -14.82
N ARG A 606 26.96 12.03 -14.99
CA ARG A 606 27.00 13.49 -15.10
C ARG A 606 26.35 14.03 -16.38
N ASP A 607 26.19 13.18 -17.40
CA ASP A 607 25.55 13.53 -18.68
C ASP A 607 24.07 13.10 -18.70
N ASN A 608 23.49 12.76 -17.53
CA ASN A 608 22.15 12.21 -17.37
C ASN A 608 21.90 10.89 -18.13
N LYS A 609 22.95 10.12 -18.42
CA LYS A 609 22.82 8.78 -18.99
C LYS A 609 22.61 7.75 -17.89
N TRP A 610 21.93 6.67 -18.23
CA TRP A 610 21.59 5.62 -17.27
C TRP A 610 22.82 4.85 -16.82
N ARG A 611 23.01 4.71 -15.51
CA ARG A 611 24.00 3.78 -14.95
C ARG A 611 23.33 2.43 -14.73
N THR A 612 23.68 1.45 -15.57
CA THR A 612 22.99 0.15 -15.62
C THR A 612 23.92 -0.95 -15.13
N PHE A 613 23.45 -1.76 -14.19
CA PHE A 613 24.25 -2.81 -13.55
C PHE A 613 23.58 -4.17 -13.72
N LYS A 614 24.37 -5.18 -14.10
CA LYS A 614 23.91 -6.55 -14.26
C LYS A 614 23.58 -7.17 -12.89
N LEU A 615 22.41 -7.78 -12.78
CA LEU A 615 22.03 -8.56 -11.61
C LEU A 615 22.74 -9.92 -11.62
N ARG A 616 22.92 -10.50 -10.42
CA ARG A 616 23.39 -11.87 -10.30
C ARG A 616 22.45 -12.82 -11.04
N GLN A 617 23.02 -13.88 -11.59
CA GLN A 617 22.29 -14.84 -12.41
C GLN A 617 21.24 -15.64 -11.61
N ASP A 618 21.46 -15.78 -10.30
CA ASP A 618 20.58 -16.44 -9.35
C ASP A 618 19.67 -15.48 -8.57
N TYR A 619 19.71 -14.17 -8.87
CA TYR A 619 18.87 -13.18 -8.20
C TYR A 619 17.46 -13.12 -8.79
N ILE A 620 16.47 -13.03 -7.91
CA ILE A 620 15.09 -12.67 -8.22
C ILE A 620 14.65 -11.63 -7.18
N ALA A 621 13.93 -10.60 -7.61
CA ALA A 621 13.36 -9.61 -6.70
C ALA A 621 12.53 -10.29 -5.59
N THR A 622 12.63 -9.80 -4.36
CA THR A 622 11.90 -10.37 -3.21
C THR A 622 10.40 -10.43 -3.47
N GLU A 623 9.74 -11.49 -2.97
CA GLU A 623 8.27 -11.47 -2.84
C GLU A 623 7.95 -10.53 -1.68
N LYS A 624 7.01 -9.59 -1.86
CA LYS A 624 6.65 -8.65 -0.80
C LYS A 624 5.17 -8.76 -0.49
N ILE A 625 4.86 -8.87 0.80
CA ILE A 625 3.51 -8.71 1.32
C ILE A 625 3.46 -7.32 1.95
N GLN A 626 2.59 -6.44 1.45
CA GLN A 626 2.44 -5.10 2.02
C GLN A 626 1.82 -5.22 3.42
N MET A 627 2.50 -4.62 4.39
CA MET A 627 2.06 -4.61 5.80
C MET A 627 1.52 -3.25 6.20
N GLU A 628 2.01 -2.17 5.57
CA GLU A 628 1.67 -0.79 5.86
C GLU A 628 1.72 0.06 4.58
N ASP A 629 1.05 1.21 4.58
CA ASP A 629 1.21 2.21 3.53
C ASP A 629 1.28 3.64 4.06
N ASP A 630 0.22 4.19 4.67
CA ASP A 630 0.13 5.62 5.02
C ASP A 630 -0.44 5.93 6.42
N ILE A 631 -1.38 5.13 6.93
CA ILE A 631 -1.92 5.21 8.29
C ILE A 631 -1.68 3.88 8.99
N THR A 632 -0.71 3.85 9.90
CA THR A 632 -0.33 2.66 10.68
C THR A 632 -0.65 2.89 12.14
N ALA A 633 -1.31 1.93 12.79
CA ALA A 633 -1.33 1.79 14.24
C ALA A 633 -0.23 0.80 14.65
N SER A 634 0.51 1.08 15.72
CA SER A 634 1.58 0.19 16.16
C SER A 634 1.74 0.13 17.67
N VAL A 635 2.23 -1.00 18.18
CA VAL A 635 2.45 -1.22 19.61
C VAL A 635 3.81 -1.84 19.85
N VAL A 636 4.49 -1.38 20.90
CA VAL A 636 5.79 -1.92 21.32
C VAL A 636 5.60 -2.78 22.56
N VAL A 637 5.95 -4.06 22.45
CA VAL A 637 5.77 -5.05 23.52
C VAL A 637 7.07 -5.75 23.85
N PRO A 638 7.25 -6.27 25.07
CA PRO A 638 8.35 -7.19 25.37
C PRO A 638 8.30 -8.41 24.43
N SER A 639 9.46 -8.91 24.01
CA SER A 639 9.55 -10.10 23.14
C SER A 639 8.84 -11.33 23.72
N SER A 640 8.75 -11.44 25.04
CA SER A 640 8.00 -12.50 25.74
C SER A 640 6.50 -12.53 25.40
N CYS A 641 5.92 -11.42 24.95
CA CYS A 641 4.50 -11.37 24.54
C CYS A 641 4.24 -12.08 23.21
N ILE A 642 5.28 -12.30 22.40
CA ILE A 642 5.16 -12.99 21.11
C ILE A 642 5.97 -14.29 21.05
N ALA A 643 6.49 -14.76 22.18
CA ALA A 643 7.37 -15.94 22.26
C ALA A 643 6.75 -17.20 21.66
N ASP A 644 5.42 -17.32 21.73
CA ASP A 644 4.74 -18.48 21.20
C ASP A 644 4.46 -18.35 19.68
N CYS A 645 4.43 -17.14 19.10
CA CYS A 645 4.06 -16.90 17.69
C CYS A 645 5.19 -16.37 16.78
N ALA A 646 6.33 -16.02 17.35
CA ALA A 646 7.53 -15.57 16.67
C ALA A 646 8.78 -16.24 17.26
N PRO A 647 9.90 -16.33 16.50
CA PRO A 647 11.14 -16.86 17.04
C PRO A 647 11.60 -15.98 18.21
N MET A 648 12.08 -16.60 19.30
CA MET A 648 12.75 -15.83 20.36
C MET A 648 13.96 -15.11 19.76
N HIS A 649 13.98 -13.78 19.88
CA HIS A 649 15.19 -13.01 19.61
C HIS A 649 16.24 -13.36 20.67
N ALA A 650 17.51 -13.40 20.26
CA ALA A 650 18.62 -13.77 21.16
C ALA A 650 18.87 -12.73 22.26
N GLU A 651 18.24 -11.56 22.15
CA GLU A 651 18.38 -10.41 23.04
C GLU A 651 17.01 -10.02 23.61
N ASP A 652 16.97 -9.59 24.88
CA ASP A 652 15.76 -9.21 25.63
C ASP A 652 15.20 -7.83 25.20
N TYR A 653 15.20 -7.50 23.90
CA TYR A 653 14.65 -6.25 23.39
C TYR A 653 13.13 -6.32 23.18
N SER A 654 12.48 -5.16 23.32
CA SER A 654 11.09 -5.00 22.89
C SER A 654 10.98 -5.09 21.37
N VAL A 655 9.82 -5.52 20.90
CA VAL A 655 9.49 -5.69 19.49
C VAL A 655 8.28 -4.83 19.14
N LYS A 656 8.19 -4.41 17.88
CA LYS A 656 7.10 -3.57 17.38
C LYS A 656 6.17 -4.39 16.50
N LEU A 657 4.87 -4.30 16.78
CA LEU A 657 3.79 -4.88 15.97
C LEU A 657 3.03 -3.74 15.30
N THR A 658 2.55 -3.96 14.07
CA THR A 658 1.88 -2.93 13.27
C THR A 658 0.57 -3.44 12.68
N HIS A 659 -0.37 -2.53 12.49
CA HIS A 659 -1.61 -2.76 11.77
C HIS A 659 -1.83 -1.60 10.79
N ASN A 660 -2.09 -1.91 9.51
CA ASN A 660 -2.51 -0.90 8.53
C ASN A 660 -4.00 -0.60 8.70
N CYS A 661 -4.35 0.61 9.12
CA CYS A 661 -5.72 1.01 9.42
C CYS A 661 -6.60 1.16 8.17
N GLU A 662 -6.05 0.97 6.97
CA GLU A 662 -6.71 1.20 5.68
C GLU A 662 -7.02 -0.12 4.96
N TYR A 663 -8.22 -0.22 4.41
CA TYR A 663 -8.67 -1.30 3.51
C TYR A 663 -8.36 -0.98 2.03
N ARG A 664 -8.55 0.29 1.62
CA ARG A 664 -8.14 0.83 0.32
C ARG A 664 -7.16 1.99 0.49
N LEU A 665 -6.19 2.09 -0.41
CA LEU A 665 -5.09 3.05 -0.37
C LEU A 665 -5.32 4.17 -1.39
N PHE A 666 -5.29 5.43 -0.92
CA PHE A 666 -5.51 6.60 -1.78
C PHE A 666 -4.27 6.99 -2.59
N GLN A 667 -3.97 6.18 -3.61
CA GLN A 667 -2.77 6.28 -4.44
C GLN A 667 -2.75 7.54 -5.30
N ARG A 668 -1.53 8.04 -5.56
CA ARG A 668 -1.26 9.08 -6.57
C ARG A 668 -0.30 8.51 -7.62
N PRO A 669 -0.81 7.98 -8.75
CA PRO A 669 0.02 7.29 -9.72
C PRO A 669 0.68 8.29 -10.68
N ASP A 670 1.76 8.93 -10.22
CA ASP A 670 2.46 9.98 -10.99
C ASP A 670 2.99 9.46 -12.34
N ASP A 671 3.39 8.19 -12.41
CA ASP A 671 3.99 7.59 -13.62
C ASP A 671 2.95 6.99 -14.59
N ALA A 672 1.70 6.78 -14.15
CA ALA A 672 0.65 6.16 -14.97
C ALA A 672 0.11 7.09 -16.07
N ILE A 673 0.53 8.36 -16.07
CA ILE A 673 0.31 9.27 -17.19
C ILE A 673 1.01 8.79 -18.48
N ILE A 674 2.06 7.97 -18.34
CA ILE A 674 2.78 7.35 -19.45
C ILE A 674 2.16 5.97 -19.70
N PRO A 675 1.44 5.75 -20.82
CA PRO A 675 0.80 4.47 -21.11
C PRO A 675 1.79 3.30 -21.07
N GLY A 676 1.39 2.21 -20.42
CA GLY A 676 2.15 0.97 -20.31
C GLY A 676 3.27 0.96 -19.26
N PHE A 677 3.54 2.11 -18.62
CA PHE A 677 4.63 2.22 -17.64
C PHE A 677 4.25 1.64 -16.28
N ASP A 678 3.19 2.16 -15.65
CA ASP A 678 2.69 1.66 -14.36
C ASP A 678 1.64 0.56 -14.56
N LYS A 679 2.14 -0.67 -14.70
CA LYS A 679 1.31 -1.86 -14.96
C LYS A 679 0.36 -2.19 -13.82
N GLN A 680 0.72 -1.85 -12.58
CA GLN A 680 -0.14 -2.13 -11.42
C GLN A 680 -1.32 -1.16 -11.43
N THR A 681 -1.06 0.15 -11.59
CA THR A 681 -2.13 1.13 -11.70
C THR A 681 -3.04 0.85 -12.89
N GLU A 682 -2.49 0.54 -14.07
CA GLU A 682 -3.34 0.22 -15.23
C GLU A 682 -4.21 -1.02 -15.01
N ARG A 683 -3.68 -2.05 -14.35
CA ARG A 683 -4.47 -3.23 -13.98
C ARG A 683 -5.58 -2.91 -12.96
N ASP A 684 -5.28 -2.08 -11.96
CA ASP A 684 -6.25 -1.70 -10.92
C ASP A 684 -7.36 -0.84 -11.53
N MET A 685 -6.99 0.17 -12.31
CA MET A 685 -7.91 1.10 -12.95
C MET A 685 -8.77 0.46 -14.04
N SER A 686 -8.34 -0.69 -14.59
CA SER A 686 -9.16 -1.46 -15.54
C SER A 686 -10.22 -2.33 -14.85
N GLN A 687 -10.16 -2.51 -13.53
CA GLN A 687 -11.21 -3.23 -12.79
C GLN A 687 -12.46 -2.36 -12.61
N GLN A 688 -13.56 -3.00 -12.22
CA GLN A 688 -14.78 -2.31 -11.83
C GLN A 688 -14.70 -1.83 -10.36
N ASP A 689 -15.65 -0.97 -9.97
CA ASP A 689 -15.82 -0.51 -8.59
C ASP A 689 -14.66 0.36 -8.03
N ASN A 690 -13.92 1.03 -8.92
CA ASN A 690 -12.92 2.01 -8.49
C ASN A 690 -13.58 3.31 -8.01
N PHE A 691 -12.96 3.94 -7.02
CA PHE A 691 -13.23 5.33 -6.66
C PHE A 691 -12.11 6.20 -7.22
N PHE A 692 -12.45 7.14 -8.10
CA PHE A 692 -11.50 8.06 -8.75
C PHE A 692 -11.70 9.49 -8.28
N ALA A 693 -10.60 10.24 -8.24
CA ALA A 693 -10.63 11.69 -8.16
C ALA A 693 -9.56 12.33 -9.04
N ASN A 694 -9.88 13.49 -9.62
CA ASN A 694 -9.01 14.27 -10.50
C ASN A 694 -8.58 13.54 -11.79
N TYR A 695 -9.53 12.87 -12.44
CA TYR A 695 -9.39 12.36 -13.80
C TYR A 695 -10.38 13.05 -14.75
N GLU A 696 -10.04 13.05 -16.04
CA GLU A 696 -10.99 13.43 -17.08
C GLU A 696 -12.09 12.37 -17.23
N PRO A 697 -13.37 12.76 -17.25
CA PRO A 697 -14.44 11.86 -17.67
C PRO A 697 -14.40 11.75 -19.20
N LEU A 698 -13.86 10.65 -19.72
CA LEU A 698 -13.82 10.40 -21.16
C LEU A 698 -15.20 9.91 -21.60
N ASP A 699 -15.90 10.71 -22.40
CA ASP A 699 -17.15 10.32 -23.04
C ASP A 699 -16.90 9.36 -24.23
N HIS A 700 -17.99 8.89 -24.85
CA HIS A 700 -17.91 7.94 -25.96
C HIS A 700 -17.05 8.42 -27.12
N ASP A 701 -17.15 9.70 -27.50
CA ASP A 701 -16.38 10.27 -28.60
C ASP A 701 -14.87 10.32 -28.27
N LYS A 702 -14.50 10.73 -27.05
CA LYS A 702 -13.10 10.72 -26.60
C LYS A 702 -12.54 9.31 -26.51
N VAL A 703 -13.34 8.34 -26.06
CA VAL A 703 -12.92 6.93 -26.03
C VAL A 703 -12.73 6.40 -27.46
N ARG A 704 -13.62 6.74 -28.41
CA ARG A 704 -13.44 6.41 -29.84
C ARG A 704 -12.13 6.96 -30.36
N GLU A 705 -11.87 8.26 -30.18
CA GLU A 705 -10.62 8.90 -30.63
C GLU A 705 -9.37 8.20 -30.06
N LEU A 706 -9.41 7.85 -28.77
CA LEU A 706 -8.31 7.15 -28.11
C LEU A 706 -8.10 5.73 -28.64
N VAL A 707 -9.18 4.99 -28.95
CA VAL A 707 -9.10 3.63 -29.51
C VAL A 707 -8.67 3.66 -30.98
N GLU A 708 -9.06 4.68 -31.74
CA GLU A 708 -8.67 4.87 -33.14
C GLU A 708 -7.22 5.38 -33.30
N ASP A 709 -6.66 6.07 -32.30
CA ASP A 709 -5.22 6.36 -32.23
C ASP A 709 -4.43 5.09 -31.87
N VAL A 710 -4.22 4.24 -32.88
CA VAL A 710 -3.49 2.98 -32.78
C VAL A 710 -2.09 3.17 -32.18
N HIS A 711 -1.41 4.32 -32.37
CA HIS A 711 -0.07 4.50 -31.83
C HIS A 711 -0.09 4.64 -30.31
N THR A 712 -1.01 5.44 -29.77
CA THR A 712 -1.16 5.62 -28.31
C THR A 712 -1.84 4.40 -27.69
N PHE A 713 -2.89 3.87 -28.31
CA PHE A 713 -3.68 2.76 -27.80
C PHE A 713 -2.84 1.52 -27.48
N TYR A 714 -1.93 1.14 -28.38
CA TYR A 714 -1.06 -0.04 -28.19
C TYR A 714 0.12 0.19 -27.23
N GLN A 715 0.28 1.40 -26.68
CA GLN A 715 1.23 1.64 -25.59
C GLN A 715 0.66 1.23 -24.23
N PHE A 716 -0.67 1.29 -24.04
CA PHE A 716 -1.31 0.79 -22.81
C PHE A 716 -1.10 -0.71 -22.62
N THR A 717 -1.17 -1.18 -21.37
CA THR A 717 -1.26 -2.61 -21.08
C THR A 717 -2.57 -3.21 -21.58
N GLN A 718 -2.55 -4.52 -21.83
CA GLN A 718 -3.72 -5.27 -22.31
C GLN A 718 -5.01 -5.03 -21.49
N PRO A 719 -5.00 -4.98 -20.14
CA PRO A 719 -6.22 -4.75 -19.37
C PRO A 719 -6.90 -3.40 -19.67
N ILE A 720 -6.14 -2.32 -19.86
CA ILE A 720 -6.70 -1.01 -20.23
C ILE A 720 -7.19 -1.02 -21.68
N GLN A 721 -6.45 -1.67 -22.59
CA GLN A 721 -6.89 -1.83 -23.98
C GLN A 721 -8.24 -2.54 -24.06
N ASP A 722 -8.42 -3.65 -23.32
CA ASP A 722 -9.65 -4.43 -23.30
C ASP A 722 -10.81 -3.62 -22.71
N MET A 723 -10.57 -2.90 -21.60
CA MET A 723 -11.56 -2.02 -20.98
C MET A 723 -12.01 -0.90 -21.92
N LEU A 724 -11.08 -0.20 -22.57
CA LEU A 724 -11.39 0.91 -23.47
C LEU A 724 -12.14 0.42 -24.72
N LYS A 725 -11.77 -0.74 -25.28
CA LYS A 725 -12.51 -1.37 -26.38
C LYS A 725 -13.92 -1.74 -25.98
N SER A 726 -14.09 -2.44 -24.85
CA SER A 726 -15.42 -2.79 -24.33
C SER A 726 -16.27 -1.54 -24.10
N ALA A 727 -15.70 -0.48 -23.51
CA ALA A 727 -16.43 0.76 -23.29
C ALA A 727 -16.87 1.44 -24.59
N TYR A 728 -16.02 1.43 -25.62
CA TYR A 728 -16.35 1.95 -26.95
C TYR A 728 -17.46 1.13 -27.62
N GLU A 729 -17.33 -0.20 -27.64
CA GLU A 729 -18.27 -1.14 -28.28
C GLU A 729 -19.66 -1.10 -27.61
N GLU A 730 -19.70 -0.98 -26.29
CA GLU A 730 -20.95 -0.95 -25.52
C GLU A 730 -21.61 0.44 -25.49
N GLY A 731 -20.94 1.49 -25.99
CA GLY A 731 -21.48 2.85 -25.90
C GLY A 731 -21.53 3.41 -24.48
N SER A 732 -20.55 3.05 -23.63
CA SER A 732 -20.51 3.51 -22.23
C SER A 732 -20.47 5.03 -22.14
N SER A 733 -21.27 5.61 -21.22
CA SER A 733 -21.38 7.06 -21.06
C SER A 733 -20.05 7.74 -20.74
N TYR A 734 -19.29 7.16 -19.78
CA TYR A 734 -17.98 7.68 -19.38
C TYR A 734 -17.01 6.59 -18.97
N VAL A 735 -15.71 6.86 -19.12
CA VAL A 735 -14.60 6.00 -18.68
C VAL A 735 -13.48 6.86 -18.09
N VAL A 736 -12.74 6.33 -17.13
CA VAL A 736 -11.47 6.91 -16.66
C VAL A 736 -10.28 6.11 -17.21
N SER A 737 -9.29 6.82 -17.75
CA SER A 737 -8.02 6.26 -18.23
C SER A 737 -6.84 6.75 -17.37
N SER A 738 -5.84 5.89 -17.17
CA SER A 738 -4.61 6.22 -16.44
C SER A 738 -3.87 7.42 -17.01
N ALA A 739 -3.91 7.62 -18.33
CA ALA A 739 -3.18 8.66 -19.04
C ALA A 739 -3.86 10.03 -19.06
N HIS A 740 -5.09 10.16 -18.53
CA HIS A 740 -5.91 11.36 -18.67
C HIS A 740 -6.32 11.97 -17.31
N PRO A 741 -5.37 12.55 -16.53
CA PRO A 741 -5.72 13.34 -15.35
C PRO A 741 -6.61 14.53 -15.71
N ARG A 742 -7.43 14.97 -14.74
CA ARG A 742 -8.31 16.14 -14.88
C ARG A 742 -7.54 17.37 -15.32
N MET A 743 -8.10 18.15 -16.23
CA MET A 743 -7.58 19.43 -16.65
C MET A 743 -7.94 20.52 -15.63
N VAL A 744 -6.92 21.20 -15.12
CA VAL A 744 -7.02 22.35 -14.21
C VAL A 744 -6.22 23.48 -14.84
N ASP A 745 -6.88 24.61 -15.14
CA ASP A 745 -6.29 25.76 -15.83
C ASP A 745 -5.55 25.37 -17.13
N GLY A 746 -6.15 24.47 -17.91
CA GLY A 746 -5.61 24.00 -19.19
C GLY A 746 -4.41 23.06 -19.08
N LYS A 747 -4.08 22.54 -17.90
CA LYS A 747 -3.00 21.55 -17.70
C LYS A 747 -3.51 20.32 -16.95
N PRO A 748 -2.97 19.12 -17.22
CA PRO A 748 -3.29 17.93 -16.43
C PRO A 748 -2.93 18.16 -14.95
N SER A 749 -3.84 17.79 -14.05
CA SER A 749 -3.61 17.84 -12.61
C SER A 749 -2.40 16.99 -12.25
N LYS A 750 -1.57 17.51 -11.33
CA LYS A 750 -0.45 16.78 -10.74
C LYS A 750 -0.87 15.94 -9.53
N ASN A 751 -2.18 15.76 -9.34
CA ASN A 751 -2.75 15.02 -8.23
C ASN A 751 -3.88 14.08 -8.67
N PRO A 752 -3.70 13.23 -9.72
CA PRO A 752 -4.64 12.18 -10.05
C PRO A 752 -4.72 11.18 -8.89
N ARG A 753 -5.90 10.66 -8.58
CA ARG A 753 -6.11 9.77 -7.43
C ARG A 753 -7.07 8.65 -7.72
N TYR A 754 -6.80 7.49 -7.10
CA TYR A 754 -7.76 6.40 -7.01
C TYR A 754 -7.61 5.66 -5.67
N LEU A 755 -8.66 4.95 -5.25
CA LEU A 755 -8.59 4.03 -4.11
C LEU A 755 -8.20 2.62 -4.56
N GLN A 756 -6.92 2.28 -4.40
CA GLN A 756 -6.41 0.94 -4.66
C GLN A 756 -6.86 -0.02 -3.55
N THR A 757 -7.57 -1.08 -3.89
CA THR A 757 -7.80 -2.19 -2.95
C THR A 757 -6.47 -2.81 -2.56
N ARG A 758 -6.26 -3.03 -1.26
CA ARG A 758 -5.01 -3.60 -0.76
C ARG A 758 -4.64 -4.89 -1.51
N PRO A 759 -3.38 -5.01 -2.02
CA PRO A 759 -2.98 -6.14 -2.84
C PRO A 759 -3.14 -7.51 -2.17
N ASP A 760 -3.02 -7.57 -0.84
CA ASP A 760 -3.18 -8.81 -0.08
C ASP A 760 -4.63 -9.34 -0.05
N LEU A 761 -5.61 -8.49 -0.32
CA LEU A 761 -7.02 -8.86 -0.45
C LEU A 761 -7.40 -9.24 -1.87
N VAL A 762 -6.77 -8.60 -2.87
CA VAL A 762 -6.99 -8.90 -4.29
C VAL A 762 -6.38 -10.28 -4.65
N ASN A 763 -5.26 -10.65 -4.02
CA ASN A 763 -4.57 -11.91 -4.28
C ASN A 763 -4.26 -12.67 -2.97
N PRO A 764 -5.29 -13.19 -2.27
CA PRO A 764 -5.16 -13.72 -0.91
C PRO A 764 -4.23 -14.93 -0.82
N VAL A 765 -4.09 -15.72 -1.90
CA VAL A 765 -3.19 -16.88 -1.92
C VAL A 765 -1.74 -16.49 -1.60
N ARG A 766 -1.29 -15.28 -1.96
CA ARG A 766 0.10 -14.85 -1.68
C ARG A 766 0.33 -14.64 -0.19
N LYS A 767 -0.65 -14.07 0.51
CA LYS A 767 -0.63 -13.94 1.98
C LYS A 767 -0.73 -15.30 2.66
N HIS A 768 -1.65 -16.17 2.21
CA HIS A 768 -1.76 -17.55 2.70
C HIS A 768 -0.45 -18.33 2.57
N VAL A 769 0.18 -18.27 1.39
CA VAL A 769 1.46 -18.93 1.12
C VAL A 769 2.58 -18.37 2.01
N ALA A 770 2.60 -17.06 2.28
CA ALA A 770 3.57 -16.44 3.19
C ALA A 770 3.37 -16.93 4.65
N GLU A 771 2.13 -16.96 5.12
CA GLU A 771 1.77 -17.42 6.46
C GLU A 771 2.10 -18.91 6.65
N MET A 772 1.57 -19.79 5.79
CA MET A 772 1.78 -21.24 5.90
C MET A 772 3.27 -21.62 5.80
N SER A 773 4.00 -20.92 4.94
CA SER A 773 5.44 -21.12 4.79
C SER A 773 6.22 -20.76 6.06
N THR A 774 5.87 -19.65 6.71
CA THR A 774 6.44 -19.24 7.99
C THR A 774 6.03 -20.22 9.10
N ARG A 775 4.75 -20.60 9.16
CA ARG A 775 4.19 -21.58 10.10
C ARG A 775 4.93 -22.91 10.05
N PHE A 776 5.15 -23.46 8.86
CA PHE A 776 5.91 -24.70 8.67
C PHE A 776 7.34 -24.58 9.16
N HIS A 777 7.97 -23.45 8.85
CA HIS A 777 9.34 -23.20 9.26
C HIS A 777 9.49 -23.12 10.77
N ARG A 778 8.55 -22.45 11.45
CA ARG A 778 8.54 -22.29 12.91
C ARG A 778 7.89 -23.46 13.65
N LYS A 779 7.22 -24.38 12.93
CA LYS A 779 6.44 -25.50 13.46
C LYS A 779 5.30 -25.07 14.41
N LEU A 780 4.67 -23.94 14.12
CA LEU A 780 3.59 -23.38 14.94
C LEU A 780 2.30 -24.20 14.75
N PRO A 781 1.60 -24.59 15.84
CA PRO A 781 0.26 -25.22 15.78
C PRO A 781 -0.75 -24.43 14.95
N LEU A 782 -1.83 -25.05 14.47
CA LEU A 782 -2.81 -24.40 13.57
C LEU A 782 -3.56 -23.24 14.21
N GLU A 783 -3.92 -23.41 15.48
CA GLU A 783 -4.64 -22.45 16.31
C GLU A 783 -3.80 -21.23 16.70
N GLN A 784 -2.48 -21.33 16.55
CA GLN A 784 -1.55 -20.27 16.89
C GLN A 784 -1.47 -19.23 15.76
N GLN A 785 -1.54 -17.94 16.08
CA GLN A 785 -1.25 -16.89 15.10
C GLN A 785 0.22 -16.92 14.67
N VAL A 786 0.52 -16.52 13.43
CA VAL A 786 1.90 -16.23 13.00
C VAL A 786 2.17 -14.73 13.19
N CYS A 787 3.20 -14.39 13.96
CA CYS A 787 3.55 -13.01 14.24
C CYS A 787 4.76 -12.55 13.40
N HIS A 788 4.65 -11.34 12.83
CA HIS A 788 5.75 -10.69 12.10
C HIS A 788 6.07 -9.36 12.79
N PRO A 789 6.96 -9.34 13.80
CA PRO A 789 7.45 -8.09 14.36
C PRO A 789 8.29 -7.33 13.32
N VAL A 790 8.40 -6.02 13.49
CA VAL A 790 9.29 -5.18 12.65
C VAL A 790 10.74 -5.63 12.86
N ASP A 791 11.41 -6.03 11.77
CA ASP A 791 12.81 -6.46 11.79
C ASP A 791 13.77 -5.31 11.46
N ALA A 792 13.35 -4.37 10.59
CA ALA A 792 14.22 -3.30 10.10
C ALA A 792 13.45 -1.99 9.91
N VAL A 793 13.98 -0.91 10.50
CA VAL A 793 13.48 0.46 10.31
C VAL A 793 14.32 1.18 9.26
N LEU A 794 13.74 1.46 8.09
CA LEU A 794 14.41 1.97 6.90
C LEU A 794 13.79 3.29 6.42
N THR A 795 14.13 4.38 7.08
CA THR A 795 13.57 5.72 6.82
C THR A 795 14.03 6.28 5.48
N GLY A 796 13.15 7.02 4.78
CA GLY A 796 13.46 7.64 3.50
C GLY A 796 13.64 9.15 3.59
N ARG A 797 14.52 9.69 2.74
CA ARG A 797 14.71 11.15 2.59
C ARG A 797 14.53 11.59 1.14
N ARG A 798 13.97 12.79 0.95
CA ARG A 798 14.00 13.49 -0.33
C ARG A 798 15.19 14.45 -0.34
N ASN A 799 16.20 14.10 -1.11
CA ASN A 799 17.38 14.94 -1.32
C ASN A 799 17.19 15.81 -2.56
N ASN A 800 17.83 16.98 -2.60
CA ASN A 800 17.78 17.89 -3.75
C ASN A 800 19.10 18.64 -3.98
N PRO A 801 19.45 18.92 -5.25
CA PRO A 801 20.52 19.85 -5.58
C PRO A 801 20.14 21.29 -5.18
N PRO A 802 21.11 22.23 -5.18
CA PRO A 802 20.78 23.65 -5.03
C PRO A 802 20.07 24.18 -6.28
N GLU A 803 19.06 25.03 -6.09
CA GLU A 803 18.35 25.77 -7.14
C GLU A 803 18.10 27.22 -6.67
N PRO A 804 17.77 28.19 -7.55
CA PRO A 804 17.45 29.56 -7.11
C PRO A 804 16.34 29.57 -6.04
N GLY A 805 16.69 30.02 -4.83
CA GLY A 805 15.79 30.04 -3.67
C GLY A 805 15.67 28.72 -2.89
N ILE A 806 16.31 27.63 -3.34
CA ILE A 806 16.26 26.31 -2.69
C ILE A 806 17.67 25.90 -2.26
N ARG A 807 17.84 25.66 -0.95
CA ARG A 807 19.12 25.20 -0.38
C ARG A 807 19.38 23.72 -0.72
N PRO A 808 20.65 23.32 -0.89
CA PRO A 808 20.99 21.92 -1.18
C PRO A 808 20.71 21.04 0.06
N LEU A 809 20.06 19.91 -0.17
CA LEU A 809 19.91 18.82 0.80
C LEU A 809 20.45 17.54 0.17
N ALA A 810 21.77 17.46 0.00
CA ALA A 810 22.44 16.40 -0.76
C ALA A 810 23.73 15.91 -0.08
N VAL A 811 23.71 15.79 1.25
CA VAL A 811 24.87 15.35 2.06
C VAL A 811 24.88 13.84 2.32
N TYR A 812 23.79 13.13 2.01
CA TYR A 812 23.68 11.69 2.21
C TYR A 812 24.20 10.92 0.98
N ASN A 813 24.97 9.87 1.24
CA ASN A 813 25.23 8.78 0.32
C ASN A 813 23.96 7.86 0.23
N PRO A 814 24.01 6.73 -0.51
CA PRO A 814 22.83 5.86 -0.66
C PRO A 814 22.21 5.28 0.63
N ILE A 815 23.01 4.93 1.65
CA ILE A 815 22.55 4.31 2.90
C ILE A 815 23.39 4.85 4.06
N HIS A 816 22.73 5.51 5.01
CA HIS A 816 23.32 5.97 6.25
C HIS A 816 22.73 5.19 7.43
N TYR A 817 23.58 4.91 8.43
CA TYR A 817 23.15 4.56 9.77
C TYR A 817 23.23 5.81 10.64
N GLN A 818 22.21 6.02 11.47
CA GLN A 818 22.16 7.11 12.44
C GLN A 818 21.90 6.51 13.81
N GLU A 819 22.72 6.89 14.80
CA GLU A 819 22.40 6.61 16.20
C GLU A 819 21.17 7.42 16.61
N LEU A 820 20.56 7.04 17.75
CA LEU A 820 19.27 7.61 18.17
C LEU A 820 19.25 9.14 18.26
N PRO A 821 20.29 9.84 18.77
CA PRO A 821 20.28 11.30 18.84
C PRO A 821 20.14 11.94 17.44
N GLU A 822 20.96 11.52 16.48
CA GLU A 822 20.95 12.03 15.10
C GLU A 822 19.65 11.65 14.38
N LEU A 823 19.15 10.43 14.61
CA LEU A 823 17.88 9.98 14.03
C LEU A 823 16.71 10.84 14.51
N PHE A 824 16.67 11.17 15.80
CA PHE A 824 15.61 12.03 16.34
C PHE A 824 15.72 13.49 15.90
N MET A 825 16.94 14.02 15.69
CA MET A 825 17.10 15.32 15.02
C MET A 825 16.45 15.29 13.64
N ASP A 826 16.67 14.21 12.88
CA ASP A 826 16.07 14.05 11.56
C ASP A 826 14.55 13.89 11.59
N PHE A 827 14.01 13.13 12.55
CA PHE A 827 12.55 12.95 12.72
C PHE A 827 11.85 14.24 13.13
N LEU A 828 12.38 14.96 14.12
CA LEU A 828 11.82 16.22 14.59
C LEU A 828 11.81 17.27 13.49
N CYS A 829 12.88 17.34 12.69
CA CYS A 829 12.98 18.34 11.62
C CYS A 829 12.25 17.94 10.34
N SER A 830 12.21 16.65 9.99
CA SER A 830 11.55 16.12 8.78
C SER A 830 11.81 16.97 7.52
N LEU A 831 13.08 17.32 7.27
CA LEU A 831 13.45 18.35 6.28
C LEU A 831 13.13 17.95 4.82
N THR A 832 12.71 18.93 4.03
CA THR A 832 12.53 18.84 2.57
C THR A 832 12.87 20.18 1.93
N GLY A 833 13.40 20.17 0.70
CA GLY A 833 13.65 21.42 -0.05
C GLY A 833 12.40 22.08 -0.64
N LYS A 834 11.19 21.57 -0.34
CA LYS A 834 9.92 22.20 -0.71
C LYS A 834 9.50 23.16 0.39
N SER A 835 9.07 24.36 0.01
CA SER A 835 8.73 25.47 0.93
C SER A 835 9.88 25.80 1.90
N PRO A 836 11.05 26.27 1.39
CA PRO A 836 12.27 26.48 2.18
C PRO A 836 12.17 27.51 3.31
#